data_AF-A0A9Q0LWW4-F1
#
_entry.id   AF-A0A9Q0LWW4-F1
#
_cell.length_a   1.000
_cell.length_b   1.000
_cell.length_c   1.000
_cell.angle_alpha   90.00
_cell.angle_beta   90.00
_cell.angle_gamma   90.00
#
_symmetry.space_group_name_H-M   'P 1'
#
loop_
_entity.id
_entity.type
_entity.pdbx_description
1 polymer ?
#
loop_
_entity_poly.entity_id
_entity_poly.type
_entity_poly.pdbx_seq_one_letter_code
_entity_poly.pdbx_strand_id
1 'polypeptide(L)'
;MIKKFFELNYLFTTLILILLLINPIKSLEGICKIQKEFRIGDNTTQSQRYPKIFELQQDTLGMFWMGYDSDNKTWEIYNQLYAINGTALNSEKKITINGSLDVTKFEATQFPSGEIVLVWEAVLSRSPYTYEPFCLVIDTNGDVSTQQTSLFGNSLTKKRLPVIDAIDNSNFAVLYVDIPGSPNQIYAQTFDNTCQSTVAPLALFSGFILYDADSPKIASGHDGTLYFGYTVFSSASAGGTLVFTQRAPSDLSVADTPLNLPTAGSFFQADLFYWGSNLVFIVGKCISNSSIDFELVQYYPPAYLAVGTSISPMAYNPKFANFTEDTFVLIYENYYADGSANGIFGIVCYKNFSFTLLYDQFPVNTYTESNQDSPDLLVIDNQILVVWESLGQTGNPFDYSIYYQLLEPRDVTCNTPTLSNYNLKMNESSSYQIPNDLCVYVNPDSINFTISVNGNTSLPDNYSFNSSTNTLEFTIDTILASDLVSIKFELVECNFSQTIMPNLEFYVNFYAEINQFNSSIPEQDILIYSPISYKLPTDFFTFFDNKSLNYSALLNGSSNFPDNIYFNSTDNSLISGGFSEPNFFNFTIIASENIFGNSKNISINFNITAPETSENQESSTSNFVLNFSFILILFEFVFSF
;
A
#
# COMPACT_ATOMS: atom_id res chain seq x y z
N MET A 1 26.84 -0.84 50.69
CA MET A 1 25.98 0.19 50.08
C MET A 1 26.22 0.29 48.57
N ILE A 2 27.46 0.55 48.13
CA ILE A 2 27.84 0.61 46.69
C ILE A 2 27.50 -0.67 45.91
N LYS A 3 27.76 -1.86 46.49
CA LYS A 3 27.45 -3.14 45.84
C LYS A 3 25.94 -3.38 45.60
N LYS A 4 25.10 -2.96 46.56
CA LYS A 4 23.62 -2.99 46.42
C LYS A 4 23.12 -1.97 45.39
N PHE A 5 23.82 -0.85 45.22
CA PHE A 5 23.47 0.15 44.20
C PHE A 5 23.75 -0.38 42.78
N PHE A 6 24.85 -1.11 42.57
CA PHE A 6 25.14 -1.76 41.30
C PHE A 6 24.20 -2.94 41.00
N GLU A 7 23.82 -3.75 42.00
CA GLU A 7 22.84 -4.82 41.80
C GLU A 7 21.43 -4.27 41.51
N LEU A 8 21.00 -3.17 42.15
CA LEU A 8 19.74 -2.51 41.82
C LEU A 8 19.77 -1.91 40.40
N ASN A 9 20.88 -1.28 39.99
CA ASN A 9 21.01 -0.74 38.63
C ASN A 9 20.97 -1.86 37.59
N TYR A 10 21.63 -2.99 37.84
CA TYR A 10 21.62 -4.14 36.95
C TYR A 10 20.21 -4.72 36.82
N LEU A 11 19.48 -4.90 37.94
CA LEU A 11 18.07 -5.29 37.95
C LEU A 11 17.17 -4.28 37.26
N PHE A 12 17.42 -2.96 37.41
CA PHE A 12 16.63 -1.93 36.73
C PHE A 12 16.87 -1.94 35.22
N THR A 13 18.13 -2.08 34.78
CA THR A 13 18.45 -2.21 33.35
C THR A 13 17.93 -3.50 32.74
N THR A 14 17.98 -4.63 33.48
CA THR A 14 17.38 -5.88 32.99
C THR A 14 15.85 -5.81 33.00
N LEU A 15 15.23 -5.15 33.98
CA LEU A 15 13.78 -4.96 34.02
C LEU A 15 13.31 -4.03 32.89
N ILE A 16 14.06 -2.98 32.55
CA ILE A 16 13.80 -2.12 31.39
C ILE A 16 13.97 -2.89 30.08
N LEU A 17 15.03 -3.70 29.96
CA LEU A 17 15.24 -4.57 28.78
C LEU A 17 14.14 -5.62 28.64
N ILE A 18 13.67 -6.19 29.77
CA ILE A 18 12.57 -7.15 29.82
C ILE A 18 11.22 -6.45 29.56
N LEU A 19 10.99 -5.23 30.05
CA LEU A 19 9.80 -4.43 29.74
C LEU A 19 9.75 -4.00 28.27
N LEU A 20 10.90 -3.71 27.65
CA LEU A 20 11.04 -3.51 26.21
C LEU A 20 10.79 -4.80 25.40
N LEU A 21 10.96 -5.98 26.00
CA LEU A 21 10.68 -7.29 25.40
C LEU A 21 9.25 -7.82 25.71
N ILE A 22 8.51 -7.23 26.65
CA ILE A 22 7.17 -7.71 27.09
C ILE A 22 6.02 -7.06 26.31
N ASN A 23 6.23 -5.91 25.65
CA ASN A 23 5.29 -5.43 24.63
C ASN A 23 5.80 -5.88 23.27
N PRO A 24 5.14 -6.83 22.58
CA PRO A 24 5.44 -7.07 21.18
C PRO A 24 4.92 -5.87 20.39
N ILE A 25 5.73 -4.81 20.31
CA ILE A 25 5.66 -3.88 19.18
C ILE A 25 6.02 -4.75 17.98
N LYS A 26 5.01 -5.13 17.19
CA LYS A 26 5.26 -5.83 15.93
C LYS A 26 5.71 -4.75 14.95
N SER A 27 7.02 -4.61 14.76
CA SER A 27 7.56 -3.85 13.63
C SER A 27 7.46 -4.72 12.39
N LEU A 28 6.77 -4.24 11.37
CA LEU A 28 6.88 -4.78 10.02
C LEU A 28 7.83 -3.85 9.27
N GLU A 29 9.05 -4.31 9.05
CA GLU A 29 10.06 -3.64 8.21
C GLU A 29 10.09 -4.40 6.89
N GLY A 30 9.76 -3.74 5.76
CA GLY A 30 9.76 -4.42 4.47
C GLY A 30 9.33 -3.57 3.28
N ILE A 31 9.31 -4.20 2.11
CA ILE A 31 8.85 -3.60 0.84
C ILE A 31 7.40 -4.02 0.56
N CYS A 32 6.58 -3.03 0.21
CA CYS A 32 5.13 -3.12 0.09
C CYS A 32 4.65 -2.82 -1.32
N LYS A 33 3.76 -3.66 -1.86
CA LYS A 33 3.03 -3.37 -3.11
C LYS A 33 1.98 -2.30 -2.85
N ILE A 34 2.04 -1.18 -3.57
CA ILE A 34 1.10 -0.06 -3.37
C ILE A 34 -0.24 -0.30 -4.10
N GLN A 35 -0.21 -1.10 -5.16
CA GLN A 35 -1.37 -1.47 -5.95
C GLN A 35 -1.24 -2.89 -6.48
N LYS A 36 -2.32 -3.41 -7.07
CA LYS A 36 -2.23 -4.66 -7.84
C LYS A 36 -1.39 -4.42 -9.09
N GLU A 37 -0.58 -5.40 -9.46
CA GLU A 37 0.08 -5.39 -10.77
C GLU A 37 -0.96 -5.20 -11.88
N PHE A 38 -0.57 -4.50 -12.93
CA PHE A 38 -1.42 -4.27 -14.08
C PHE A 38 -0.60 -4.36 -15.37
N ARG A 39 -1.33 -4.64 -16.45
CA ARG A 39 -0.76 -4.83 -17.78
C ARG A 39 -0.48 -3.49 -18.44
N ILE A 40 0.66 -3.40 -19.10
CA ILE A 40 1.10 -2.28 -19.93
C ILE A 40 0.69 -2.51 -21.39
N GLY A 41 0.49 -1.43 -22.14
CA GLY A 41 0.08 -1.44 -23.54
C GLY A 41 -1.43 -1.60 -23.74
N ASP A 42 -1.93 -0.90 -24.76
CA ASP A 42 -3.35 -0.94 -25.15
C ASP A 42 -3.71 -2.23 -25.90
N ASN A 43 -2.73 -2.87 -26.55
CA ASN A 43 -2.96 -4.06 -27.36
C ASN A 43 -2.92 -5.35 -26.52
N THR A 44 -4.05 -6.03 -26.39
CA THR A 44 -4.23 -7.21 -25.51
C THR A 44 -4.08 -8.57 -26.20
N THR A 45 -3.81 -8.59 -27.50
CA THR A 45 -3.95 -9.80 -28.32
C THR A 45 -2.64 -10.33 -28.89
N GLN A 46 -1.52 -9.69 -28.57
CA GLN A 46 -0.23 -9.95 -29.19
C GLN A 46 0.88 -10.01 -28.15
N SER A 47 1.92 -10.78 -28.48
CA SER A 47 3.07 -10.97 -27.63
C SER A 47 3.92 -9.71 -27.54
N GLN A 48 4.32 -9.34 -26.33
CA GLN A 48 5.16 -8.19 -26.01
C GLN A 48 6.32 -8.62 -25.12
N ARG A 49 7.53 -8.11 -25.36
CA ARG A 49 8.77 -8.57 -24.73
C ARG A 49 9.78 -7.45 -24.46
N TYR A 50 10.74 -7.75 -23.58
CA TYR A 50 11.89 -6.89 -23.27
C TYR A 50 11.51 -5.45 -22.85
N PRO A 51 10.75 -5.27 -21.76
CA PRO A 51 10.34 -3.94 -21.34
C PRO A 51 11.52 -3.09 -20.83
N LYS A 52 11.40 -1.77 -20.97
CA LYS A 52 12.27 -0.75 -20.39
C LYS A 52 11.46 0.37 -19.76
N ILE A 53 11.92 0.94 -18.65
CA ILE A 53 11.24 2.01 -17.92
C ILE A 53 12.18 3.18 -17.61
N PHE A 54 11.70 4.41 -17.84
CA PHE A 54 12.42 5.66 -17.56
C PHE A 54 11.48 6.73 -17.01
N GLU A 55 11.98 7.65 -16.18
CA GLU A 55 11.27 8.88 -15.81
C GLU A 55 11.58 9.97 -16.84
N LEU A 56 10.62 10.32 -17.69
CA LEU A 56 10.82 11.31 -18.76
C LEU A 56 10.67 12.75 -18.26
N GLN A 57 9.72 12.95 -17.35
CA GLN A 57 9.44 14.20 -16.64
C GLN A 57 8.98 13.82 -15.23
N GLN A 58 8.96 14.78 -14.32
CA GLN A 58 8.45 14.55 -12.96
C GLN A 58 7.09 13.83 -13.00
N ASP A 59 7.01 12.69 -12.30
CA ASP A 59 5.84 11.81 -12.20
C ASP A 59 5.36 11.17 -13.52
N THR A 60 6.15 11.28 -14.60
CA THR A 60 5.81 10.77 -15.93
C THR A 60 6.80 9.70 -16.38
N LEU A 61 6.29 8.47 -16.50
CA LEU A 61 7.04 7.30 -16.90
C LEU A 61 6.93 7.09 -18.42
N GLY A 62 8.08 6.92 -19.08
CA GLY A 62 8.16 6.38 -20.43
C GLY A 62 8.45 4.88 -20.36
N MET A 63 7.53 4.06 -20.86
CA MET A 63 7.70 2.61 -20.94
C MET A 63 7.86 2.19 -22.40
N PHE A 64 8.83 1.33 -22.67
CA PHE A 64 9.19 0.87 -24.03
C PHE A 64 9.24 -0.66 -24.05
N TRP A 65 8.81 -1.28 -25.15
CA TRP A 65 8.86 -2.74 -25.30
C TRP A 65 8.89 -3.13 -26.77
N MET A 66 9.27 -4.38 -27.04
CA MET A 66 9.05 -5.01 -28.34
C MET A 66 7.63 -5.58 -28.40
N GLY A 67 6.89 -5.30 -29.46
CA GLY A 67 5.56 -5.86 -29.74
C GLY A 67 5.53 -6.54 -31.10
N TYR A 68 4.77 -7.63 -31.20
CA TYR A 68 4.58 -8.33 -32.46
C TYR A 68 3.48 -7.68 -33.31
N ASP A 69 3.87 -6.97 -34.38
CA ASP A 69 2.97 -6.35 -35.35
C ASP A 69 2.35 -7.42 -36.27
N SER A 70 1.05 -7.71 -36.10
CA SER A 70 0.36 -8.72 -36.89
C SER A 70 0.19 -8.37 -38.37
N ASP A 71 0.11 -7.08 -38.69
CA ASP A 71 -0.16 -6.60 -40.04
C ASP A 71 1.07 -6.84 -40.92
N ASN A 72 2.25 -6.57 -40.36
CA ASN A 72 3.53 -6.74 -41.03
C ASN A 72 4.21 -8.08 -40.72
N LYS A 73 3.77 -8.80 -39.67
CA LYS A 73 4.39 -10.03 -39.14
C LYS A 73 5.84 -9.82 -38.73
N THR A 74 6.08 -8.72 -38.04
CA THR A 74 7.39 -8.25 -37.61
C THR A 74 7.36 -7.87 -36.14
N TRP A 75 8.49 -8.01 -35.44
CA TRP A 75 8.69 -7.40 -34.14
C TRP A 75 9.13 -5.95 -34.31
N GLU A 76 8.52 -5.08 -33.54
CA GLU A 76 8.69 -3.62 -33.62
C GLU A 76 8.80 -3.04 -32.21
N ILE A 77 9.36 -1.85 -32.08
CA ILE A 77 9.47 -1.16 -30.79
C ILE A 77 8.27 -0.24 -30.61
N TYR A 78 7.67 -0.29 -29.42
CA TYR A 78 6.55 0.55 -29.02
C TYR A 78 6.88 1.30 -27.74
N ASN A 79 6.17 2.41 -27.52
CA ASN A 79 6.16 3.09 -26.24
C ASN A 79 4.76 3.58 -25.84
N GLN A 80 4.61 3.86 -24.55
CA GLN A 80 3.45 4.56 -23.98
C GLN A 80 3.88 5.27 -22.70
N LEU A 81 3.18 6.36 -22.40
CA LEU A 81 3.42 7.17 -21.21
C LEU A 81 2.44 6.80 -20.11
N TYR A 82 2.94 6.76 -18.88
CA TYR A 82 2.17 6.46 -17.69
C TYR A 82 2.47 7.44 -16.57
N ALA A 83 1.48 7.74 -15.73
CA ALA A 83 1.76 8.29 -14.41
C ALA A 83 2.35 7.20 -13.49
N ILE A 84 3.02 7.58 -12.39
CA ILE A 84 3.59 6.63 -11.41
C ILE A 84 2.57 5.61 -10.89
N ASN A 85 1.31 6.02 -10.72
CA ASN A 85 0.22 5.14 -10.30
C ASN A 85 -0.26 4.17 -11.40
N GLY A 86 0.35 4.18 -12.58
CA GLY A 86 0.02 3.31 -13.70
C GLY A 86 -1.09 3.80 -14.62
N THR A 87 -1.57 5.03 -14.45
CA THR A 87 -2.57 5.60 -15.36
C THR A 87 -1.91 5.92 -16.71
N ALA A 88 -2.41 5.35 -17.80
CA ALA A 88 -1.96 5.68 -19.15
C ALA A 88 -2.25 7.16 -19.47
N LEU A 89 -1.23 7.89 -19.91
CA LEU A 89 -1.30 9.32 -20.24
C LEU A 89 -1.50 9.57 -21.74
N ASN A 90 -1.22 8.57 -22.57
CA ASN A 90 -1.48 8.58 -24.00
C ASN A 90 -1.78 7.16 -24.51
N SER A 91 -2.05 7.03 -25.80
CA SER A 91 -2.15 5.72 -26.46
C SER A 91 -0.78 5.18 -26.85
N GLU A 92 -0.69 3.86 -26.95
CA GLU A 92 0.47 3.15 -27.48
C GLU A 92 0.92 3.68 -28.86
N LYS A 93 2.23 3.90 -29.04
CA LYS A 93 2.84 4.37 -30.29
C LYS A 93 3.92 3.42 -30.77
N LYS A 94 3.93 3.11 -32.07
CA LYS A 94 5.04 2.42 -32.74
C LYS A 94 6.18 3.41 -32.97
N ILE A 95 7.37 3.06 -32.49
CA ILE A 95 8.60 3.86 -32.56
C ILE A 95 9.42 3.55 -33.82
N THR A 96 9.52 2.28 -34.21
CA THR A 96 10.33 1.85 -35.36
C THR A 96 9.74 2.37 -36.68
N ILE A 97 10.61 2.85 -37.58
CA ILE A 97 10.24 3.46 -38.86
C ILE A 97 10.65 2.52 -40.02
N ASN A 98 9.77 2.41 -41.03
CA ASN A 98 9.88 1.54 -42.21
C ASN A 98 11.32 1.35 -42.73
N GLY A 99 11.76 0.09 -42.89
CA GLY A 99 13.04 -0.25 -43.53
C GLY A 99 13.69 -1.54 -43.02
N SER A 100 13.33 -1.99 -41.82
CA SER A 100 13.74 -3.28 -41.24
C SER A 100 12.70 -4.36 -41.48
N LEU A 101 13.14 -5.62 -41.62
CA LEU A 101 12.25 -6.79 -41.71
C LEU A 101 11.83 -7.31 -40.32
N ASP A 102 12.57 -6.98 -39.27
CA ASP A 102 12.35 -7.44 -37.90
C ASP A 102 13.25 -6.66 -36.95
N VAL A 103 12.79 -6.44 -35.72
CA VAL A 103 13.65 -6.10 -34.57
C VAL A 103 13.91 -7.38 -33.76
N THR A 104 15.16 -7.68 -33.44
CA THR A 104 15.50 -8.90 -32.68
C THR A 104 15.88 -8.62 -31.23
N LYS A 105 16.36 -7.42 -30.93
CA LYS A 105 16.69 -6.92 -29.59
C LYS A 105 16.79 -5.40 -29.64
N PHE A 106 16.43 -4.72 -28.56
CA PHE A 106 16.72 -3.30 -28.37
C PHE A 106 17.29 -3.04 -26.98
N GLU A 107 18.03 -1.96 -26.88
CA GLU A 107 18.49 -1.37 -25.63
C GLU A 107 18.18 0.12 -25.65
N ALA A 108 18.05 0.69 -24.45
CA ALA A 108 17.75 2.10 -24.25
C ALA A 108 18.54 2.61 -23.05
N THR A 109 18.97 3.87 -23.11
CA THR A 109 19.57 4.58 -21.96
C THR A 109 19.13 6.04 -22.01
N GLN A 110 19.03 6.66 -20.85
CA GLN A 110 18.60 8.04 -20.70
C GLN A 110 19.80 8.96 -20.52
N PHE A 111 19.87 10.03 -21.32
CA PHE A 111 20.81 11.11 -21.12
C PHE A 111 20.46 11.90 -19.86
N PRO A 112 21.42 12.54 -19.17
CA PRO A 112 21.09 13.40 -18.02
C PRO A 112 20.19 14.60 -18.35
N SER A 113 20.00 14.92 -19.64
CA SER A 113 19.00 15.90 -20.12
C SER A 113 17.55 15.40 -20.05
N GLY A 114 17.34 14.09 -19.85
CA GLY A 114 16.04 13.42 -19.84
C GLY A 114 15.66 12.76 -21.17
N GLU A 115 16.34 13.10 -22.27
CA GLU A 115 16.15 12.43 -23.56
C GLU A 115 16.64 10.97 -23.52
N ILE A 116 16.04 10.09 -24.30
CA ILE A 116 16.39 8.67 -24.35
C ILE A 116 16.95 8.33 -25.71
N VAL A 117 18.11 7.66 -25.76
CA VAL A 117 18.58 7.03 -27.00
C VAL A 117 18.17 5.56 -27.01
N LEU A 118 17.55 5.13 -28.10
CA LEU A 118 17.25 3.72 -28.37
C LEU A 118 18.17 3.19 -29.45
N VAL A 119 18.72 2.00 -29.23
CA VAL A 119 19.51 1.25 -30.21
C VAL A 119 18.95 -0.15 -30.35
N TRP A 120 18.77 -0.62 -31.58
CA TRP A 120 18.22 -1.96 -31.81
C TRP A 120 18.89 -2.67 -32.97
N GLU A 121 18.90 -4.00 -32.88
CA GLU A 121 19.35 -4.88 -33.96
C GLU A 121 18.18 -5.10 -34.94
N ALA A 122 18.33 -4.59 -36.17
CA ALA A 122 17.37 -4.78 -37.24
C ALA A 122 17.82 -5.88 -38.21
N VAL A 123 16.88 -6.73 -38.63
CA VAL A 123 17.10 -7.68 -39.73
C VAL A 123 16.89 -6.96 -41.06
N LEU A 124 17.92 -6.92 -41.92
CA LEU A 124 17.84 -6.29 -43.25
C LEU A 124 17.54 -7.30 -44.38
N SER A 125 18.00 -8.53 -44.23
CA SER A 125 17.72 -9.64 -45.15
C SER A 125 17.72 -10.95 -44.37
N ARG A 126 16.86 -11.90 -44.78
CA ARG A 126 16.81 -13.26 -44.23
C ARG A 126 17.61 -14.28 -45.05
N SER A 127 18.14 -13.89 -46.21
CA SER A 127 18.92 -14.78 -47.08
C SER A 127 19.96 -13.99 -47.90
N PRO A 128 21.24 -13.95 -47.48
CA PRO A 128 21.74 -14.40 -46.16
C PRO A 128 21.18 -13.51 -45.03
N TYR A 129 21.15 -14.04 -43.80
CA TYR A 129 20.83 -13.22 -42.63
C TYR A 129 21.84 -12.08 -42.48
N THR A 130 21.34 -10.85 -42.47
CA THR A 130 22.11 -9.62 -42.26
C THR A 130 21.42 -8.77 -41.22
N TYR A 131 22.22 -8.20 -40.33
CA TYR A 131 21.77 -7.42 -39.19
C TYR A 131 22.46 -6.07 -39.23
N GLU A 132 21.73 -5.01 -38.92
CA GLU A 132 22.30 -3.67 -38.77
C GLU A 132 21.71 -3.01 -37.53
N PRO A 133 22.56 -2.54 -36.61
CA PRO A 133 22.12 -1.72 -35.51
C PRO A 133 21.65 -0.33 -35.98
N PHE A 134 20.44 0.04 -35.60
CA PHE A 134 19.88 1.36 -35.81
C PHE A 134 19.75 2.10 -34.50
N CYS A 135 19.66 3.42 -34.61
CA CYS A 135 19.53 4.33 -33.49
C CYS A 135 18.52 5.44 -33.79
N LEU A 136 17.83 5.88 -32.75
CA LEU A 136 17.05 7.13 -32.71
C LEU A 136 17.02 7.68 -31.28
N VAL A 137 16.61 8.93 -31.15
CA VAL A 137 16.41 9.61 -29.86
C VAL A 137 14.94 9.93 -29.67
N ILE A 138 14.49 9.78 -28.43
CA ILE A 138 13.17 10.12 -27.93
C ILE A 138 13.33 11.34 -27.01
N ASP A 139 12.49 12.34 -27.21
CA ASP A 139 12.46 13.52 -26.37
C ASP A 139 11.83 13.25 -25.00
N THR A 140 11.86 14.25 -24.13
CA THR A 140 11.24 14.17 -22.79
C THR A 140 9.70 14.07 -22.83
N ASN A 141 9.06 14.21 -23.99
CA ASN A 141 7.62 14.00 -24.16
C ASN A 141 7.30 12.58 -24.66
N GLY A 142 8.31 11.71 -24.80
CA GLY A 142 8.13 10.37 -25.34
C GLY A 142 7.92 10.34 -26.86
N ASP A 143 8.26 11.40 -27.58
CA ASP A 143 8.16 11.50 -29.04
C ASP A 143 9.52 11.34 -29.72
N VAL A 144 9.54 10.77 -30.92
CA VAL A 144 10.76 10.60 -31.71
C VAL A 144 11.32 11.97 -32.15
N SER A 145 12.53 12.30 -31.72
CA SER A 145 13.18 13.60 -31.97
C SER A 145 14.18 13.57 -33.14
N THR A 146 14.72 12.40 -33.48
CA THR A 146 15.69 12.21 -34.57
C THR A 146 15.22 11.22 -35.63
N GLN A 147 15.87 11.25 -36.80
CA GLN A 147 15.62 10.22 -37.82
C GLN A 147 16.30 8.91 -37.44
N GLN A 148 15.62 7.80 -37.70
CA GLN A 148 16.22 6.48 -37.64
C GLN A 148 17.48 6.40 -38.50
N THR A 149 18.60 6.09 -37.87
CA THR A 149 19.93 6.15 -38.47
C THR A 149 20.67 4.83 -38.24
N SER A 150 21.30 4.28 -39.28
CA SER A 150 22.19 3.12 -39.13
C SER A 150 23.48 3.56 -38.44
N LEU A 151 23.85 2.87 -37.35
CA LEU A 151 25.03 3.23 -36.55
C LEU A 151 26.33 2.99 -37.30
N PHE A 152 26.41 1.96 -38.14
CA PHE A 152 27.67 1.56 -38.76
C PHE A 152 27.70 1.67 -40.29
N GLY A 153 26.67 2.29 -40.86
CA GLY A 153 26.44 2.40 -42.29
C GLY A 153 26.01 1.08 -42.95
N ASN A 154 25.34 1.17 -44.10
CA ASN A 154 24.75 0.06 -44.87
C ASN A 154 25.75 -0.96 -45.47
N SER A 155 26.91 -1.15 -44.85
CA SER A 155 27.82 -2.22 -45.17
C SER A 155 27.26 -3.50 -44.55
N LEU A 156 27.21 -4.60 -45.31
CA LEU A 156 26.70 -5.94 -44.93
C LEU A 156 27.48 -6.58 -43.76
N THR A 157 27.60 -5.87 -42.64
CA THR A 157 28.33 -6.28 -41.46
C THR A 157 27.43 -7.10 -40.56
N LYS A 158 28.00 -8.02 -39.79
CA LYS A 158 27.25 -8.78 -38.79
C LYS A 158 27.54 -8.19 -37.42
N LYS A 159 27.33 -6.88 -37.28
CA LYS A 159 27.39 -6.18 -36.00
C LYS A 159 26.09 -6.44 -35.25
N ARG A 160 26.19 -6.97 -34.05
CA ARG A 160 25.07 -7.56 -33.33
C ARG A 160 25.12 -7.25 -31.85
N LEU A 161 23.97 -7.41 -31.20
CA LEU A 161 23.81 -7.32 -29.74
C LEU A 161 24.38 -6.02 -29.14
N PRO A 162 23.98 -4.84 -29.64
CA PRO A 162 24.43 -3.59 -29.06
C PRO A 162 23.96 -3.48 -27.62
N VAL A 163 24.87 -3.08 -26.72
CA VAL A 163 24.56 -2.64 -25.36
C VAL A 163 25.10 -1.24 -25.21
N ILE A 164 24.33 -0.35 -24.60
CA ILE A 164 24.59 1.08 -24.63
C ILE A 164 24.56 1.70 -23.24
N ASP A 165 25.30 2.78 -23.06
CA ASP A 165 25.14 3.65 -21.90
C ASP A 165 25.44 5.13 -22.25
N ALA A 166 24.72 6.05 -21.60
CA ALA A 166 24.88 7.48 -21.79
C ALA A 166 26.19 7.93 -21.13
N ILE A 167 26.99 8.73 -21.83
CA ILE A 167 28.24 9.30 -21.30
C ILE A 167 27.96 10.67 -20.68
N ASP A 168 27.23 11.48 -21.42
CA ASP A 168 26.85 12.85 -21.06
C ASP A 168 25.55 13.22 -21.80
N ASN A 169 25.15 14.50 -21.79
CA ASN A 169 23.92 14.96 -22.45
C ASN A 169 23.88 14.82 -23.98
N SER A 170 24.98 14.42 -24.61
CA SER A 170 25.12 14.45 -26.07
C SER A 170 25.84 13.23 -26.64
N ASN A 171 26.48 12.40 -25.80
CA ASN A 171 27.24 11.24 -26.25
C ASN A 171 26.80 9.98 -25.51
N PHE A 172 26.81 8.86 -26.23
CA PHE A 172 26.63 7.52 -25.68
C PHE A 172 27.69 6.56 -26.21
N ALA A 173 27.99 5.53 -25.44
CA ALA A 173 28.88 4.46 -25.85
C ALA A 173 28.06 3.22 -26.27
N VAL A 174 28.57 2.49 -27.25
CA VAL A 174 28.01 1.23 -27.75
C VAL A 174 29.06 0.15 -27.66
N LEU A 175 28.73 -0.92 -26.96
CA LEU A 175 29.46 -2.18 -26.96
C LEU A 175 28.74 -3.15 -27.89
N TYR A 176 29.43 -3.69 -28.89
CA TYR A 176 28.80 -4.57 -29.89
C TYR A 176 29.73 -5.73 -30.28
N VAL A 177 29.11 -6.79 -30.80
CA VAL A 177 29.83 -7.94 -31.35
C VAL A 177 29.91 -7.80 -32.86
N ASP A 178 31.12 -7.81 -33.41
CA ASP A 178 31.35 -7.92 -34.86
C ASP A 178 31.64 -9.37 -35.24
N ILE A 179 30.94 -9.88 -36.25
CA ILE A 179 31.03 -11.27 -36.72
C ILE A 179 31.47 -11.27 -38.21
N PRO A 180 32.67 -10.79 -38.55
CA PRO A 180 33.12 -10.70 -39.94
C PRO A 180 33.44 -12.07 -40.58
N GLY A 181 33.29 -13.16 -39.83
CA GLY A 181 33.78 -14.50 -40.15
C GLY A 181 34.86 -14.88 -39.15
N SER A 182 34.62 -15.93 -38.38
CA SER A 182 35.40 -16.38 -37.20
C SER A 182 36.88 -15.97 -37.17
N PRO A 183 37.39 -15.38 -36.07
CA PRO A 183 36.77 -15.25 -34.74
C PRO A 183 35.81 -14.04 -34.62
N ASN A 184 34.91 -14.09 -33.63
CA ASN A 184 34.07 -12.94 -33.27
C ASN A 184 34.92 -11.90 -32.53
N GLN A 185 34.53 -10.63 -32.61
CA GLN A 185 35.24 -9.53 -31.97
C GLN A 185 34.27 -8.68 -31.15
N ILE A 186 34.75 -8.15 -30.02
CA ILE A 186 34.02 -7.18 -29.21
C ILE A 186 34.64 -5.81 -29.45
N TYR A 187 33.81 -4.85 -29.82
CA TYR A 187 34.21 -3.47 -30.05
C TYR A 187 33.41 -2.52 -29.18
N ALA A 188 34.08 -1.48 -28.71
CA ALA A 188 33.44 -0.28 -28.19
C ALA A 188 33.54 0.85 -29.22
N GLN A 189 32.50 1.66 -29.33
CA GLN A 189 32.50 2.88 -30.14
C GLN A 189 31.55 3.91 -29.51
N THR A 190 31.89 5.20 -29.60
CA THR A 190 31.05 6.29 -29.10
C THR A 190 30.33 7.01 -30.23
N PHE A 191 29.13 7.49 -29.92
CA PHE A 191 28.22 8.15 -30.83
C PHE A 191 27.64 9.39 -30.17
N ASP A 192 27.29 10.39 -30.97
CA ASP A 192 26.54 11.55 -30.51
C ASP A 192 25.02 11.29 -30.52
N ASN A 193 24.23 12.20 -29.95
CA ASN A 193 22.76 12.15 -29.92
C ASN A 193 22.10 12.29 -31.30
N THR A 194 22.87 12.44 -32.38
CA THR A 194 22.40 12.31 -33.77
C THR A 194 22.74 10.93 -34.38
N CYS A 195 23.15 9.99 -33.53
CA CYS A 195 23.56 8.65 -33.87
C CYS A 195 24.76 8.60 -34.83
N GLN A 196 25.62 9.64 -34.81
CA GLN A 196 26.84 9.68 -35.61
C GLN A 196 28.04 9.29 -34.76
N SER A 197 28.93 8.49 -35.32
CA SER A 197 30.16 8.07 -34.65
C SER A 197 31.06 9.26 -34.33
N THR A 198 31.52 9.37 -33.09
CA THR A 198 32.42 10.45 -32.65
C THR A 198 33.89 10.04 -32.66
N VAL A 199 34.18 8.73 -32.54
CA VAL A 199 35.55 8.17 -32.57
C VAL A 199 35.62 6.87 -33.37
N ALA A 200 36.84 6.43 -33.72
CA ALA A 200 37.05 5.14 -34.37
C ALA A 200 36.75 3.97 -33.40
N PRO A 201 36.27 2.81 -33.88
CA PRO A 201 35.96 1.67 -33.02
C PRO A 201 37.22 1.09 -32.37
N LEU A 202 37.13 0.80 -31.07
CA LEU A 202 38.19 0.20 -30.26
C LEU A 202 37.93 -1.30 -30.08
N ALA A 203 38.83 -2.14 -30.56
CA ALA A 203 38.77 -3.58 -30.35
C ALA A 203 39.13 -3.93 -28.90
N LEU A 204 38.20 -4.51 -28.15
CA LEU A 204 38.39 -4.95 -26.76
C LEU A 204 38.80 -6.42 -26.67
N PHE A 205 38.24 -7.25 -27.55
CA PHE A 205 38.51 -8.70 -27.56
C PHE A 205 38.42 -9.31 -28.96
N SER A 206 39.19 -10.38 -29.19
CA SER A 206 39.09 -11.21 -30.39
C SER A 206 39.17 -12.70 -30.00
N GLY A 207 38.11 -13.47 -30.32
CA GLY A 207 38.03 -14.89 -29.97
C GLY A 207 36.64 -15.50 -30.20
N PHE A 208 36.38 -16.65 -29.59
CA PHE A 208 35.06 -17.28 -29.61
C PHE A 208 34.18 -16.71 -28.51
N ILE A 209 33.04 -16.14 -28.89
CA ILE A 209 32.03 -15.58 -27.99
C ILE A 209 30.81 -16.50 -28.07
N LEU A 210 30.17 -16.78 -26.93
CA LEU A 210 28.89 -17.50 -26.90
C LEU A 210 27.82 -16.63 -27.58
N TYR A 211 26.97 -17.24 -28.40
CA TYR A 211 25.92 -16.54 -29.14
C TYR A 211 24.71 -16.13 -28.28
N ASP A 212 24.66 -16.54 -27.00
CA ASP A 212 23.57 -16.20 -26.11
C ASP A 212 23.72 -14.79 -25.53
N ALA A 213 22.60 -14.06 -25.54
CA ALA A 213 22.50 -12.66 -25.91
C ALA A 213 22.89 -11.62 -24.85
N ASP A 214 23.43 -12.01 -23.69
CA ASP A 214 23.49 -11.11 -22.51
C ASP A 214 24.89 -10.86 -21.96
N SER A 215 25.92 -11.18 -22.74
CA SER A 215 27.29 -11.24 -22.26
C SER A 215 28.02 -9.88 -22.13
N PRO A 216 27.89 -8.91 -23.06
CA PRO A 216 28.47 -7.60 -22.88
C PRO A 216 27.61 -6.70 -21.97
N LYS A 217 28.26 -5.90 -21.13
CA LYS A 217 27.68 -4.85 -20.31
C LYS A 217 28.61 -3.63 -20.36
N ILE A 218 28.02 -2.44 -20.39
CA ILE A 218 28.75 -1.19 -20.42
C ILE A 218 28.19 -0.25 -19.35
N ALA A 219 29.07 0.52 -18.71
CA ALA A 219 28.69 1.59 -17.79
C ALA A 219 29.63 2.78 -17.97
N SER A 220 29.07 3.98 -17.99
CA SER A 220 29.78 5.25 -18.14
C SER A 220 29.99 5.93 -16.80
N GLY A 221 31.24 6.25 -16.49
CA GLY A 221 31.64 6.88 -15.23
C GLY A 221 31.45 8.38 -15.26
N HIS A 222 31.13 8.95 -14.10
CA HIS A 222 31.09 10.41 -13.91
C HIS A 222 32.44 11.09 -14.19
N ASP A 223 33.54 10.32 -14.25
CA ASP A 223 34.89 10.78 -14.57
C ASP A 223 35.24 10.66 -16.07
N GLY A 224 34.29 10.25 -16.91
CA GLY A 224 34.50 10.01 -18.33
C GLY A 224 35.16 8.66 -18.65
N THR A 225 35.32 7.78 -17.66
CA THR A 225 35.79 6.41 -17.88
C THR A 225 34.63 5.52 -18.32
N LEU A 226 34.83 4.73 -19.38
CA LEU A 226 33.92 3.66 -19.79
C LEU A 226 34.38 2.33 -19.20
N TYR A 227 33.44 1.58 -18.65
CA TYR A 227 33.68 0.26 -18.10
C TYR A 227 32.94 -0.79 -18.91
N PHE A 228 33.63 -1.90 -19.18
CA PHE A 228 33.13 -2.99 -19.99
C PHE A 228 33.20 -4.29 -19.19
N GLY A 229 32.09 -5.02 -19.15
CA GLY A 229 32.03 -6.41 -18.72
C GLY A 229 31.69 -7.29 -19.90
N TYR A 230 32.39 -8.39 -20.12
CA TYR A 230 32.03 -9.34 -21.16
C TYR A 230 32.45 -10.76 -20.82
N THR A 231 31.71 -11.74 -21.34
CA THR A 231 32.04 -13.15 -21.19
C THR A 231 32.64 -13.74 -22.46
N VAL A 232 33.54 -14.70 -22.28
CA VAL A 232 34.14 -15.45 -23.39
C VAL A 232 34.21 -16.93 -23.07
N PHE A 233 34.06 -17.77 -24.08
CA PHE A 233 34.16 -19.22 -23.92
C PHE A 233 35.62 -19.65 -24.01
N SER A 234 36.09 -20.43 -23.03
CA SER A 234 37.44 -20.99 -23.05
C SER A 234 37.42 -22.51 -23.08
N SER A 235 38.03 -23.09 -24.12
CA SER A 235 38.29 -24.53 -24.22
C SER A 235 39.34 -25.02 -23.22
N ALA A 236 40.14 -24.11 -22.64
CA ALA A 236 41.18 -24.44 -21.67
C ALA A 236 40.62 -24.69 -20.25
N SER A 237 39.41 -24.23 -19.95
CA SER A 237 38.75 -24.36 -18.64
C SER A 237 37.62 -25.38 -18.68
N ALA A 238 37.83 -26.60 -19.19
CA ALA A 238 36.82 -27.67 -19.18
C ALA A 238 35.39 -27.23 -19.65
N GLY A 239 35.30 -26.29 -20.59
CA GLY A 239 34.02 -25.72 -21.06
C GLY A 239 33.46 -24.55 -20.23
N GLY A 240 34.28 -23.91 -19.40
CA GLY A 240 33.89 -22.78 -18.54
C GLY A 240 33.88 -21.43 -19.26
N THR A 241 32.99 -20.55 -18.78
CA THR A 241 32.85 -19.15 -19.18
C THR A 241 33.82 -18.29 -18.36
N LEU A 242 34.64 -17.49 -19.04
CA LEU A 242 35.51 -16.50 -18.39
C LEU A 242 34.81 -15.14 -18.39
N VAL A 243 34.94 -14.39 -17.31
CA VAL A 243 34.37 -13.05 -17.17
C VAL A 243 35.49 -12.03 -17.17
N PHE A 244 35.44 -11.12 -18.13
CA PHE A 244 36.43 -10.06 -18.29
C PHE A 244 35.83 -8.72 -17.91
N THR A 245 36.63 -7.91 -17.22
CA THR A 245 36.36 -6.49 -17.03
C THR A 245 37.50 -5.68 -17.62
N GLN A 246 37.15 -4.59 -18.29
CA GLN A 246 38.09 -3.69 -18.94
C GLN A 246 37.56 -2.27 -18.83
N ARG A 247 38.44 -1.27 -18.95
CA ARG A 247 38.03 0.13 -19.03
C ARG A 247 38.81 0.89 -20.08
N ALA A 248 38.24 1.98 -20.56
CA ALA A 248 38.88 2.92 -21.47
C ALA A 248 38.38 4.35 -21.14
N PRO A 249 39.15 5.40 -21.45
CA PRO A 249 38.60 6.75 -21.50
C PRO A 249 37.46 6.84 -22.54
N SER A 250 36.57 7.82 -22.40
CA SER A 250 35.43 8.04 -23.31
C SER A 250 35.84 8.35 -24.75
N ASP A 251 37.07 8.81 -24.99
CA ASP A 251 37.63 8.98 -26.34
C ASP A 251 38.11 7.67 -26.99
N LEU A 252 38.05 6.55 -26.24
CA LEU A 252 38.46 5.21 -26.65
C LEU A 252 39.89 5.13 -27.21
N SER A 253 40.79 6.02 -26.75
CA SER A 253 42.18 6.09 -27.21
C SER A 253 42.99 4.82 -26.90
N VAL A 254 42.80 4.23 -25.72
CA VAL A 254 43.41 2.95 -25.31
C VAL A 254 42.60 2.30 -24.20
N ALA A 255 42.37 0.99 -24.29
CA ALA A 255 41.79 0.24 -23.18
C ALA A 255 42.87 -0.36 -22.28
N ASP A 256 42.56 -0.47 -20.99
CA ASP A 256 43.39 -1.16 -20.00
C ASP A 256 43.52 -2.66 -20.34
N THR A 257 44.47 -3.36 -19.74
CA THR A 257 44.57 -4.81 -19.90
C THR A 257 43.30 -5.49 -19.36
N PRO A 258 42.63 -6.38 -20.13
CA PRO A 258 41.46 -7.11 -19.64
C PRO A 258 41.79 -7.90 -18.39
N LEU A 259 40.97 -7.75 -17.36
CA LEU A 259 41.08 -8.50 -16.13
C LEU A 259 40.12 -9.69 -16.16
N ASN A 260 40.66 -10.89 -15.98
CA ASN A 260 39.86 -12.10 -15.79
C ASN A 260 39.41 -12.22 -14.33
N LEU A 261 38.10 -12.29 -14.09
CA LEU A 261 37.53 -12.53 -12.78
C LEU A 261 37.54 -14.04 -12.46
N PRO A 262 37.94 -14.46 -11.25
CA PRO A 262 38.02 -15.86 -10.88
C PRO A 262 36.62 -16.46 -10.67
N THR A 263 35.89 -16.75 -11.74
CA THR A 263 34.58 -17.41 -11.69
C THR A 263 34.74 -18.92 -11.83
N ALA A 264 34.35 -19.68 -10.80
CA ALA A 264 34.21 -21.14 -10.89
C ALA A 264 32.76 -21.48 -11.31
N GLY A 265 32.50 -21.80 -12.58
CA GLY A 265 31.15 -22.18 -13.03
C GLY A 265 30.94 -22.08 -14.54
N SER A 266 29.81 -22.61 -15.02
CA SER A 266 29.52 -22.79 -16.46
C SER A 266 28.55 -21.75 -17.07
N PHE A 267 27.92 -20.89 -16.26
CA PHE A 267 26.95 -19.90 -16.74
C PHE A 267 27.07 -18.58 -15.98
N PHE A 268 26.89 -17.46 -16.68
CA PHE A 268 27.14 -16.12 -16.14
C PHE A 268 26.23 -15.03 -16.72
N GLN A 269 25.62 -14.24 -15.83
CA GLN A 269 24.95 -12.97 -16.13
C GLN A 269 25.51 -11.88 -15.22
N ALA A 270 25.66 -10.67 -15.74
CA ALA A 270 26.21 -9.53 -15.03
C ALA A 270 25.31 -8.32 -15.14
N ASP A 271 25.48 -7.42 -14.19
CA ASP A 271 25.12 -6.02 -14.36
C ASP A 271 26.20 -5.12 -13.73
N LEU A 272 26.22 -3.85 -14.17
CA LEU A 272 27.16 -2.83 -13.72
C LEU A 272 26.37 -1.70 -13.05
N PHE A 273 26.82 -1.24 -11.87
CA PHE A 273 26.25 -0.03 -11.29
C PHE A 273 27.28 0.77 -10.50
N TYR A 274 26.97 2.05 -10.26
CA TYR A 274 27.79 2.94 -9.44
C TYR A 274 27.36 2.96 -7.98
N TRP A 275 28.35 2.83 -7.10
CA TRP A 275 28.24 3.11 -5.69
C TRP A 275 29.21 4.25 -5.33
N GLY A 276 28.67 5.47 -5.27
CA GLY A 276 29.48 6.68 -5.12
C GLY A 276 30.39 6.87 -6.34
N SER A 277 31.70 7.04 -6.11
CA SER A 277 32.70 7.07 -7.18
C SER A 277 33.20 5.69 -7.63
N ASN A 278 32.70 4.62 -7.03
CA ASN A 278 33.19 3.27 -7.29
C ASN A 278 32.25 2.54 -8.24
N LEU A 279 32.83 1.83 -9.21
CA LEU A 279 32.10 0.89 -10.02
C LEU A 279 31.99 -0.45 -9.29
N VAL A 280 30.78 -0.98 -9.22
CA VAL A 280 30.49 -2.29 -8.66
C VAL A 280 30.02 -3.20 -9.79
N PHE A 281 30.66 -4.36 -9.90
CA PHE A 281 30.29 -5.39 -10.84
C PHE A 281 29.63 -6.53 -10.06
N ILE A 282 28.42 -6.93 -10.46
CA ILE A 282 27.75 -8.07 -9.84
C ILE A 282 27.73 -9.22 -10.82
N VAL A 283 28.12 -10.37 -10.29
CA VAL A 283 28.52 -11.54 -11.03
C VAL A 283 27.63 -12.70 -10.58
N GLY A 284 26.61 -13.04 -11.36
CA GLY A 284 25.80 -14.24 -11.16
C GLY A 284 26.58 -15.51 -11.53
N LYS A 285 26.92 -16.33 -10.55
CA LYS A 285 27.73 -17.54 -10.70
C LYS A 285 26.87 -18.78 -10.54
N CYS A 286 26.85 -19.63 -11.56
CA CYS A 286 26.26 -20.96 -11.48
C CYS A 286 27.11 -21.90 -10.61
N ILE A 287 26.61 -22.32 -9.45
CA ILE A 287 27.27 -23.27 -8.53
C ILE A 287 26.88 -24.72 -8.86
N SER A 288 25.69 -24.93 -9.45
CA SER A 288 25.22 -26.23 -9.97
C SER A 288 24.18 -26.03 -11.09
N ASN A 289 23.82 -27.10 -11.82
CA ASN A 289 22.77 -27.08 -12.86
C ASN A 289 21.39 -26.55 -12.39
N SER A 290 21.22 -26.29 -11.09
CA SER A 290 20.00 -25.80 -10.46
C SER A 290 20.27 -24.78 -9.34
N SER A 291 21.38 -24.04 -9.36
CA SER A 291 21.60 -22.92 -8.42
C SER A 291 22.60 -21.93 -9.00
N ILE A 292 22.19 -20.66 -9.00
CA ILE A 292 23.02 -19.49 -9.30
C ILE A 292 23.11 -18.71 -8.00
N ASP A 293 24.31 -18.28 -7.62
CA ASP A 293 24.53 -17.33 -6.53
C ASP A 293 25.02 -16.02 -7.14
N PHE A 294 24.56 -14.87 -6.66
CA PHE A 294 25.21 -13.60 -7.01
C PHE A 294 26.42 -13.38 -6.12
N GLU A 295 27.59 -13.19 -6.74
CA GLU A 295 28.83 -12.76 -6.10
C GLU A 295 29.11 -11.31 -6.51
N LEU A 296 29.63 -10.51 -5.58
CA LEU A 296 30.10 -9.18 -5.91
C LEU A 296 31.57 -9.15 -6.17
N VAL A 297 31.88 -8.44 -7.25
CA VAL A 297 33.24 -8.12 -7.59
C VAL A 297 33.33 -6.61 -7.66
N GLN A 298 33.90 -6.03 -6.61
CA GLN A 298 34.22 -4.61 -6.65
C GLN A 298 35.47 -4.36 -7.48
N TYR A 299 35.42 -3.31 -8.32
CA TYR A 299 36.57 -2.80 -9.03
C TYR A 299 37.08 -1.52 -8.35
N TYR A 300 38.23 -1.61 -7.68
CA TYR A 300 39.01 -0.45 -7.21
C TYR A 300 40.32 -0.37 -8.01
N PRO A 301 40.54 0.66 -8.83
CA PRO A 301 41.89 0.93 -9.32
C PRO A 301 42.77 1.40 -8.15
N PRO A 302 43.97 0.82 -7.89
CA PRO A 302 44.68 -0.23 -8.61
C PRO A 302 44.67 -1.62 -7.91
N ALA A 303 43.83 -1.85 -6.89
CA ALA A 303 43.85 -3.09 -6.10
C ALA A 303 42.45 -3.69 -5.90
N TYR A 304 42.35 -4.99 -6.16
CA TYR A 304 41.13 -5.78 -6.07
C TYR A 304 40.79 -6.20 -4.64
N LEU A 305 39.52 -6.14 -4.28
CA LEU A 305 38.96 -6.89 -3.16
C LEU A 305 37.72 -7.64 -3.67
N ALA A 306 37.87 -8.93 -3.96
CA ALA A 306 36.73 -9.81 -4.10
C ALA A 306 36.12 -10.01 -2.72
N VAL A 307 34.91 -9.50 -2.50
CA VAL A 307 34.17 -9.74 -1.25
C VAL A 307 33.13 -10.79 -1.58
N GLY A 308 33.49 -12.05 -1.34
CA GLY A 308 32.69 -13.22 -1.66
C GLY A 308 31.52 -13.43 -0.71
N THR A 309 30.59 -12.49 -0.65
CA THR A 309 29.27 -12.72 -0.07
C THR A 309 28.33 -13.17 -1.18
N SER A 310 27.81 -14.41 -1.07
CA SER A 310 26.77 -14.89 -1.96
C SER A 310 25.39 -14.62 -1.40
N ILE A 311 24.48 -14.13 -2.25
CA ILE A 311 23.05 -14.27 -2.02
C ILE A 311 22.63 -15.52 -2.79
N SER A 312 22.01 -16.49 -2.11
CA SER A 312 21.59 -17.78 -2.68
C SER A 312 20.09 -17.86 -3.03
N PRO A 313 19.57 -17.11 -4.02
CA PRO A 313 18.38 -17.50 -4.76
C PRO A 313 18.76 -18.00 -6.16
N MET A 314 18.01 -18.95 -6.73
CA MET A 314 18.20 -19.42 -8.10
C MET A 314 17.91 -18.31 -9.12
N ALA A 315 18.84 -17.37 -9.28
CA ALA A 315 18.54 -16.06 -9.83
C ALA A 315 19.12 -15.79 -11.23
N TYR A 316 18.34 -15.10 -12.07
CA TYR A 316 18.67 -14.74 -13.45
C TYR A 316 18.37 -13.25 -13.71
N ASN A 317 19.01 -12.69 -14.75
CA ASN A 317 18.80 -11.34 -15.28
C ASN A 317 18.69 -10.24 -14.21
N PRO A 318 19.73 -10.04 -13.40
CA PRO A 318 19.68 -9.03 -12.34
C PRO A 318 19.61 -7.60 -12.90
N LYS A 319 18.92 -6.74 -12.17
CA LYS A 319 18.82 -5.29 -12.37
C LYS A 319 19.06 -4.55 -11.08
N PHE A 320 19.77 -3.43 -11.17
CA PHE A 320 20.13 -2.62 -10.02
C PHE A 320 19.68 -1.17 -10.17
N ALA A 321 19.32 -0.58 -9.04
CA ALA A 321 19.13 0.86 -8.93
C ALA A 321 19.63 1.35 -7.57
N ASN A 322 20.22 2.54 -7.56
CA ASN A 322 20.47 3.25 -6.32
C ASN A 322 19.14 3.51 -5.63
N PHE A 323 19.03 3.17 -4.34
CA PHE A 323 17.81 3.34 -3.59
C PHE A 323 17.89 4.58 -2.69
N THR A 324 18.92 4.64 -1.86
CA THR A 324 19.30 5.83 -1.09
C THR A 324 20.80 6.06 -1.25
N GLU A 325 21.37 7.05 -0.55
CA GLU A 325 22.83 7.23 -0.50
C GLU A 325 23.57 5.96 -0.06
N ASP A 326 22.98 5.24 0.91
CA ASP A 326 23.58 4.09 1.61
C ASP A 326 22.94 2.73 1.25
N THR A 327 21.99 2.69 0.32
CA THR A 327 21.30 1.45 -0.06
C THR A 327 21.06 1.36 -1.57
N PHE A 328 20.87 0.14 -2.07
CA PHE A 328 20.48 -0.13 -3.45
C PHE A 328 19.43 -1.25 -3.49
N VAL A 329 18.65 -1.30 -4.56
CA VAL A 329 17.70 -2.37 -4.85
C VAL A 329 18.27 -3.27 -5.93
N LEU A 330 18.07 -4.58 -5.75
CA LEU A 330 18.35 -5.61 -6.73
C LEU A 330 17.04 -6.32 -7.09
N ILE A 331 16.68 -6.34 -8.37
CA ILE A 331 15.56 -7.14 -8.91
C ILE A 331 16.12 -8.25 -9.81
N TYR A 332 15.57 -9.45 -9.72
CA TYR A 332 16.02 -10.61 -10.50
C TYR A 332 14.88 -11.59 -10.73
N GLU A 333 15.03 -12.43 -11.75
CA GLU A 333 14.19 -13.60 -11.99
C GLU A 333 14.62 -14.72 -11.04
N ASN A 334 13.71 -15.44 -10.41
CA ASN A 334 14.00 -16.56 -9.54
C ASN A 334 13.18 -17.78 -9.96
N TYR A 335 13.87 -18.89 -10.21
CA TYR A 335 13.23 -20.12 -10.64
C TYR A 335 12.64 -20.89 -9.46
N TYR A 336 11.35 -21.24 -9.54
CA TYR A 336 10.58 -22.00 -8.54
C TYR A 336 10.31 -21.33 -7.20
N ALA A 337 10.74 -20.10 -6.98
CA ALA A 337 10.55 -19.44 -5.68
C ALA A 337 9.09 -19.01 -5.41
N ASP A 338 8.30 -18.75 -6.44
CA ASP A 338 6.88 -18.38 -6.31
C ASP A 338 5.91 -19.57 -6.45
N GLY A 339 6.45 -20.79 -6.59
CA GLY A 339 5.69 -22.03 -6.74
C GLY A 339 5.48 -22.50 -8.19
N SER A 340 5.98 -21.77 -9.19
CA SER A 340 5.90 -22.08 -10.62
C SER A 340 7.25 -21.88 -11.31
N ALA A 341 7.34 -21.57 -12.62
CA ALA A 341 8.60 -21.44 -13.34
C ALA A 341 9.43 -20.22 -12.88
N ASN A 342 9.69 -19.21 -13.71
CA ASN A 342 10.39 -17.99 -13.26
C ASN A 342 9.42 -16.99 -12.62
N GLY A 343 9.75 -16.45 -11.45
CA GLY A 343 9.08 -15.31 -10.83
C GLY A 343 10.03 -14.11 -10.67
N ILE A 344 9.52 -12.89 -10.45
CA ILE A 344 10.35 -11.69 -10.25
C ILE A 344 10.45 -11.40 -8.75
N PHE A 345 11.68 -11.28 -8.25
CA PHE A 345 11.97 -11.01 -6.84
C PHE A 345 12.88 -9.82 -6.68
N GLY A 346 12.80 -9.21 -5.50
CA GLY A 346 13.63 -8.08 -5.12
C GLY A 346 14.26 -8.24 -3.75
N ILE A 347 15.39 -7.56 -3.56
CA ILE A 347 16.07 -7.42 -2.29
C ILE A 347 16.57 -5.97 -2.17
N VAL A 348 16.45 -5.37 -0.99
CA VAL A 348 17.13 -4.10 -0.67
C VAL A 348 18.32 -4.40 0.22
N CYS A 349 19.49 -3.91 -0.18
CA CYS A 349 20.72 -4.11 0.54
C CYS A 349 21.31 -2.77 0.95
N TYR A 350 22.01 -2.78 2.08
CA TYR A 350 22.97 -1.73 2.36
C TYR A 350 24.09 -1.78 1.31
N LYS A 351 24.53 -0.59 0.91
CA LYS A 351 25.79 -0.33 0.25
C LYS A 351 26.91 -0.60 1.24
N ASN A 352 27.13 -1.88 1.50
CA ASN A 352 28.25 -2.41 2.24
C ASN A 352 28.74 -3.66 1.51
N PHE A 353 30.04 -3.93 1.57
CA PHE A 353 30.59 -5.09 0.86
C PHE A 353 30.15 -6.43 1.46
N SER A 354 29.46 -6.40 2.60
CA SER A 354 28.91 -7.58 3.24
C SER A 354 27.50 -7.92 2.77
N PHE A 355 26.91 -7.15 1.86
CA PHE A 355 25.56 -7.35 1.32
C PHE A 355 24.53 -7.60 2.42
N THR A 356 24.63 -6.79 3.47
CA THR A 356 23.66 -6.85 4.55
C THR A 356 22.31 -6.46 4.00
N LEU A 357 21.36 -7.38 4.12
CA LEU A 357 19.97 -7.15 3.76
C LEU A 357 19.43 -6.03 4.65
N LEU A 358 18.84 -5.00 4.04
CA LEU A 358 18.03 -4.04 4.77
C LEU A 358 16.66 -4.65 5.09
N TYR A 359 16.08 -5.33 4.10
CA TYR A 359 14.82 -6.06 4.21
C TYR A 359 15.00 -7.48 3.68
N ASP A 360 14.14 -8.39 4.13
CA ASP A 360 14.03 -9.73 3.55
C ASP A 360 13.69 -9.66 2.05
N GLN A 361 14.01 -10.73 1.32
CA GLN A 361 13.62 -10.89 -0.08
C GLN A 361 12.09 -10.78 -0.22
N PHE A 362 11.63 -10.05 -1.23
CA PHE A 362 10.22 -9.85 -1.50
C PHE A 362 9.85 -10.26 -2.94
N PRO A 363 8.70 -10.90 -3.17
CA PRO A 363 8.19 -11.14 -4.52
C PRO A 363 7.66 -9.82 -5.11
N VAL A 364 7.99 -9.55 -6.37
CA VAL A 364 7.48 -8.40 -7.12
C VAL A 364 6.17 -8.76 -7.81
N ASN A 365 6.14 -9.87 -8.54
CA ASN A 365 4.92 -10.36 -9.19
C ASN A 365 3.92 -10.93 -8.17
N THR A 366 2.64 -10.86 -8.50
CA THR A 366 1.53 -11.50 -7.79
C THR A 366 0.91 -12.62 -8.60
N TYR A 367 0.96 -12.55 -9.93
CA TYR A 367 0.68 -13.69 -10.80
C TYR A 367 1.90 -14.60 -10.90
N THR A 368 1.69 -15.89 -10.64
CA THR A 368 2.78 -16.85 -10.53
C THR A 368 2.72 -17.95 -11.58
N GLU A 369 1.70 -18.06 -12.44
CA GLU A 369 1.69 -19.17 -13.41
C GLU A 369 2.70 -18.91 -14.55
N SER A 370 3.34 -19.97 -15.05
CA SER A 370 4.34 -19.89 -16.13
C SER A 370 5.54 -18.98 -15.78
N ASN A 371 6.16 -18.34 -16.79
CA ASN A 371 7.36 -17.52 -16.61
C ASN A 371 7.02 -16.03 -16.51
N GLN A 372 7.67 -15.37 -15.57
CA GLN A 372 7.87 -13.94 -15.51
C GLN A 372 9.37 -13.66 -15.71
N ASP A 373 9.71 -12.93 -16.77
CA ASP A 373 11.08 -12.76 -17.27
C ASP A 373 11.40 -11.28 -17.57
N SER A 374 12.66 -11.02 -17.91
CA SER A 374 13.22 -9.75 -18.41
C SER A 374 12.77 -8.52 -17.61
N PRO A 375 13.02 -8.46 -16.28
CA PRO A 375 12.64 -7.30 -15.51
C PRO A 375 13.48 -6.07 -15.88
N ASP A 376 12.90 -4.90 -15.70
CA ASP A 376 13.59 -3.61 -15.67
C ASP A 376 13.12 -2.79 -14.47
N LEU A 377 14.00 -1.93 -13.96
CA LEU A 377 13.86 -1.30 -12.65
C LEU A 377 14.13 0.20 -12.74
N LEU A 378 13.28 0.98 -12.09
CA LEU A 378 13.46 2.41 -11.88
C LEU A 378 13.16 2.74 -10.41
N VAL A 379 13.95 3.65 -9.82
CA VAL A 379 13.71 4.17 -8.48
C VAL A 379 13.52 5.68 -8.56
N ILE A 380 12.40 6.17 -8.04
CA ILE A 380 12.04 7.59 -7.97
C ILE A 380 11.53 7.86 -6.55
N ASP A 381 12.08 8.85 -5.85
CA ASP A 381 11.61 9.26 -4.52
C ASP A 381 11.39 8.10 -3.50
N ASN A 382 12.34 7.16 -3.43
CA ASN A 382 12.27 5.93 -2.63
C ASN A 382 11.14 4.96 -3.01
N GLN A 383 10.50 5.14 -4.15
CA GLN A 383 9.60 4.18 -4.76
C GLN A 383 10.39 3.27 -5.69
N ILE A 384 10.01 2.00 -5.72
CA ILE A 384 10.62 0.96 -6.55
C ILE A 384 9.58 0.59 -7.63
N LEU A 385 9.89 0.93 -8.87
CA LEU A 385 9.05 0.71 -10.03
C LEU A 385 9.64 -0.43 -10.85
N VAL A 386 8.90 -1.51 -11.03
CA VAL A 386 9.38 -2.68 -11.76
C VAL A 386 8.45 -3.00 -12.92
N VAL A 387 9.03 -3.20 -14.10
CA VAL A 387 8.33 -3.76 -15.28
C VAL A 387 8.92 -5.11 -15.64
N TRP A 388 8.12 -6.04 -16.14
CA TRP A 388 8.58 -7.37 -16.58
C TRP A 388 7.66 -7.94 -17.66
N GLU A 389 8.10 -8.99 -18.35
CA GLU A 389 7.24 -9.76 -19.25
C GLU A 389 6.64 -10.97 -18.53
N SER A 390 5.38 -11.28 -18.76
CA SER A 390 4.65 -12.39 -18.15
C SER A 390 4.00 -13.26 -19.22
N LEU A 391 4.29 -14.56 -19.20
CA LEU A 391 3.74 -15.56 -20.12
C LEU A 391 2.37 -16.04 -19.64
N GLY A 392 1.36 -16.00 -20.51
CA GLY A 392 0.09 -16.67 -20.25
C GLY A 392 -0.93 -15.90 -19.41
N GLN A 393 -0.53 -14.78 -18.79
CA GLN A 393 -1.37 -14.05 -17.84
C GLN A 393 -2.62 -13.40 -18.45
N THR A 394 -2.65 -13.20 -19.78
CA THR A 394 -3.83 -12.73 -20.52
C THR A 394 -4.83 -13.85 -20.85
N GLY A 395 -4.51 -15.10 -20.50
CA GLY A 395 -5.29 -16.29 -20.83
C GLY A 395 -4.80 -17.02 -22.08
N ASN A 396 -3.93 -16.43 -22.91
CA ASN A 396 -3.25 -17.14 -23.99
C ASN A 396 -1.89 -17.68 -23.51
N PRO A 397 -1.71 -19.00 -23.34
CA PRO A 397 -0.50 -19.59 -22.75
C PRO A 397 0.78 -19.43 -23.58
N PHE A 398 0.70 -18.89 -24.78
CA PHE A 398 1.86 -18.70 -25.68
C PHE A 398 2.30 -17.23 -25.82
N ASP A 399 1.53 -16.29 -25.30
CA ASP A 399 1.83 -14.86 -25.45
C ASP A 399 2.46 -14.30 -24.18
N TYR A 400 3.48 -13.47 -24.38
CA TYR A 400 4.05 -12.62 -23.33
C TYR A 400 3.32 -11.28 -23.32
N SER A 401 3.16 -10.68 -22.16
CA SER A 401 2.64 -9.32 -22.01
C SER A 401 3.43 -8.59 -20.95
N ILE A 402 3.52 -7.27 -21.06
CA ILE A 402 4.28 -6.46 -20.11
C ILE A 402 3.40 -6.11 -18.90
N TYR A 403 3.96 -6.23 -17.71
CA TYR A 403 3.33 -5.87 -16.45
C TYR A 403 4.18 -4.89 -15.68
N TYR A 404 3.52 -4.17 -14.77
CA TYR A 404 4.14 -3.18 -13.90
C TYR A 404 3.69 -3.37 -12.46
N GLN A 405 4.59 -3.07 -11.53
CA GLN A 405 4.35 -3.01 -10.09
C GLN A 405 5.04 -1.80 -9.46
N LEU A 406 4.28 -1.04 -8.67
CA LEU A 406 4.79 0.00 -7.78
C LEU A 406 4.97 -0.58 -6.37
N LEU A 407 6.16 -0.40 -5.82
CA LEU A 407 6.58 -0.88 -4.51
C LEU A 407 7.19 0.27 -3.70
N GLU A 408 7.04 0.25 -2.39
CA GLU A 408 7.65 1.24 -1.49
C GLU A 408 8.09 0.59 -0.17
N PRO A 409 9.10 1.13 0.51
CA PRO A 409 9.42 0.72 1.86
C PRO A 409 8.28 1.14 2.80
N ARG A 410 7.87 0.22 3.67
CA ARG A 410 7.04 0.56 4.83
C ARG A 410 7.61 -0.04 6.09
N ASP A 411 7.88 0.86 7.01
CA ASP A 411 8.18 0.53 8.39
C ASP A 411 6.94 0.88 9.22
N VAL A 412 6.21 -0.15 9.61
CA VAL A 412 5.01 0.00 10.44
C VAL A 412 5.35 -0.40 11.87
N THR A 413 5.32 0.58 12.78
CA THR A 413 5.46 0.33 14.21
C THR A 413 4.10 0.46 14.86
N CYS A 414 3.42 -0.67 15.10
CA CYS A 414 2.12 -0.63 15.76
C CYS A 414 2.26 -0.68 17.28
N ASN A 415 1.54 0.21 17.95
CA ASN A 415 1.18 -0.02 19.34
C ASN A 415 -0.10 -0.87 19.35
N THR A 416 -0.36 -1.62 20.42
CA THR A 416 -1.70 -2.20 20.66
C THR A 416 -2.49 -1.24 21.53
N PRO A 417 -3.18 -0.23 20.97
CA PRO A 417 -4.00 0.63 21.81
C PRO A 417 -5.17 -0.18 22.36
N THR A 418 -5.48 0.04 23.63
CA THR A 418 -6.75 -0.36 24.20
C THR A 418 -7.81 0.59 23.67
N LEU A 419 -8.65 0.15 22.73
CA LEU A 419 -9.86 0.89 22.37
C LEU A 419 -10.86 0.80 23.54
N SER A 420 -11.43 1.93 23.92
CA SER A 420 -12.51 1.97 24.90
C SER A 420 -13.86 1.75 24.24
N ASN A 421 -14.75 1.01 24.90
CA ASN A 421 -16.14 0.84 24.46
C ASN A 421 -16.83 2.20 24.30
N TYR A 422 -17.66 2.32 23.27
CA TYR A 422 -18.39 3.54 22.94
C TYR A 422 -19.84 3.42 23.40
N ASN A 423 -20.35 4.39 24.15
CA ASN A 423 -21.76 4.40 24.57
C ASN A 423 -22.54 5.34 23.65
N LEU A 424 -23.62 4.85 23.05
CA LEU A 424 -24.48 5.62 22.15
C LEU A 424 -25.92 5.66 22.67
N LYS A 425 -26.52 6.86 22.65
CA LYS A 425 -27.95 7.03 22.87
C LYS A 425 -28.74 6.66 21.61
N MET A 426 -29.84 5.94 21.76
CA MET A 426 -30.69 5.54 20.64
C MET A 426 -31.17 6.72 19.78
N ASN A 427 -31.26 6.52 18.45
CA ASN A 427 -31.67 7.49 17.41
C ASN A 427 -30.77 8.73 17.26
N GLU A 428 -29.52 8.66 17.73
CA GLU A 428 -28.51 9.67 17.46
C GLU A 428 -27.51 9.14 16.43
N SER A 429 -27.22 9.94 15.41
CA SER A 429 -26.09 9.69 14.51
C SER A 429 -24.80 10.02 15.26
N SER A 430 -23.77 9.18 15.09
CA SER A 430 -22.46 9.44 15.67
C SER A 430 -21.35 9.10 14.69
N SER A 431 -20.18 9.66 14.95
CA SER A 431 -18.94 9.28 14.29
C SER A 431 -17.94 8.79 15.32
N TYR A 432 -17.10 7.84 14.92
CA TYR A 432 -15.95 7.39 15.69
C TYR A 432 -14.68 7.72 14.90
N GLN A 433 -13.82 8.56 15.49
CA GLN A 433 -12.49 8.85 14.96
C GLN A 433 -11.57 7.69 15.35
N ILE A 434 -11.03 7.00 14.35
CA ILE A 434 -10.01 5.99 14.62
C ILE A 434 -8.75 6.74 15.11
N PRO A 435 -8.13 6.33 16.23
CA PRO A 435 -6.92 6.99 16.72
C PRO A 435 -5.84 7.05 15.64
N ASN A 436 -5.37 8.25 15.31
CA ASN A 436 -4.30 8.46 14.32
C ASN A 436 -2.99 7.77 14.74
N ASP A 437 -2.81 7.52 16.03
CA ASP A 437 -1.59 6.96 16.63
C ASP A 437 -1.65 5.42 16.79
N LEU A 438 -2.62 4.75 16.14
CA LEU A 438 -2.78 3.29 16.20
C LEU A 438 -1.48 2.56 15.82
N CYS A 439 -0.82 3.06 14.78
CA CYS A 439 0.55 2.71 14.43
C CYS A 439 1.29 3.99 14.05
N VAL A 440 2.60 4.04 14.33
CA VAL A 440 3.49 5.09 13.85
C VAL A 440 4.05 4.65 12.50
N TYR A 441 3.86 5.49 11.49
CA TYR A 441 4.27 5.24 10.12
C TYR A 441 5.48 6.09 9.77
N VAL A 442 6.41 5.52 9.01
CA VAL A 442 7.41 6.32 8.30
C VAL A 442 6.88 6.77 6.92
N ASN A 443 5.78 6.18 6.42
CA ASN A 443 5.13 6.55 5.16
C ASN A 443 3.58 6.36 5.23
N PRO A 444 2.75 7.43 5.21
CA PRO A 444 1.34 7.38 5.65
C PRO A 444 0.28 6.97 4.60
N ASP A 445 0.62 6.82 3.32
CA ASP A 445 -0.37 7.01 2.24
C ASP A 445 -1.22 5.79 1.81
N SER A 446 -1.11 4.60 2.43
CA SER A 446 -1.85 3.44 1.86
C SER A 446 -2.07 2.26 2.81
N ILE A 447 -2.84 2.45 3.88
CA ILE A 447 -3.29 1.35 4.73
C ILE A 447 -4.63 0.81 4.22
N ASN A 448 -4.69 -0.50 3.99
CA ASN A 448 -5.94 -1.20 3.81
C ASN A 448 -6.41 -1.72 5.18
N PHE A 449 -7.53 -1.19 5.66
CA PHE A 449 -8.24 -1.75 6.80
C PHE A 449 -9.51 -2.43 6.30
N THR A 450 -9.78 -3.63 6.81
CA THR A 450 -11.13 -4.18 6.70
C THR A 450 -11.87 -3.89 7.99
N ILE A 451 -13.10 -3.40 7.85
CA ILE A 451 -14.01 -3.16 8.96
C ILE A 451 -15.04 -4.28 8.91
N SER A 452 -15.15 -5.03 9.99
CA SER A 452 -16.25 -5.99 10.14
C SER A 452 -17.17 -5.58 11.28
N VAL A 453 -18.47 -5.68 11.04
CA VAL A 453 -19.53 -5.40 12.03
C VAL A 453 -20.16 -6.74 12.39
N ASN A 454 -20.01 -7.18 13.64
CA ASN A 454 -20.50 -8.49 14.11
C ASN A 454 -20.00 -9.67 13.25
N GLY A 455 -18.75 -9.57 12.78
CA GLY A 455 -18.11 -10.58 11.92
C GLY A 455 -18.48 -10.51 10.44
N ASN A 456 -19.36 -9.58 10.01
CA ASN A 456 -19.66 -9.35 8.60
C ASN A 456 -18.69 -8.33 8.00
N THR A 457 -17.97 -8.71 6.93
CA THR A 457 -16.95 -7.86 6.27
C THR A 457 -17.53 -6.83 5.30
N SER A 458 -18.79 -7.00 4.88
CA SER A 458 -19.55 -5.97 4.19
C SER A 458 -20.19 -5.05 5.23
N LEU A 459 -19.82 -3.76 5.20
CA LEU A 459 -20.49 -2.75 6.03
C LEU A 459 -21.98 -2.71 5.68
N PRO A 460 -22.88 -2.80 6.68
CA PRO A 460 -24.31 -2.59 6.45
C PRO A 460 -24.58 -1.15 5.98
N ASP A 461 -25.68 -0.92 5.25
CA ASP A 461 -26.02 0.37 4.62
C ASP A 461 -26.01 1.58 5.57
N ASN A 462 -26.18 1.32 6.87
CA ASN A 462 -26.23 2.33 7.92
C ASN A 462 -24.86 2.65 8.54
N TYR A 463 -23.78 2.10 7.99
CA TYR A 463 -22.38 2.39 8.32
C TYR A 463 -21.67 2.90 7.07
N SER A 464 -20.82 3.90 7.23
CA SER A 464 -19.92 4.37 6.17
C SER A 464 -18.57 4.74 6.73
N PHE A 465 -17.50 4.48 5.97
CA PHE A 465 -16.14 4.82 6.38
C PHE A 465 -15.56 5.87 5.43
N ASN A 466 -15.06 6.96 6.01
CA ASN A 466 -14.31 7.98 5.28
C ASN A 466 -12.81 7.77 5.53
N SER A 467 -12.13 7.26 4.51
CA SER A 467 -10.70 6.96 4.54
C SER A 467 -9.80 8.20 4.61
N SER A 468 -10.29 9.37 4.18
CA SER A 468 -9.50 10.61 4.22
C SER A 468 -9.41 11.22 5.62
N THR A 469 -10.41 10.96 6.46
CA THR A 469 -10.50 11.47 7.84
C THR A 469 -10.34 10.38 8.88
N ASN A 470 -10.20 9.10 8.46
CA ASN A 470 -10.21 7.93 9.34
C ASN A 470 -11.45 7.87 10.26
N THR A 471 -12.61 8.22 9.72
CA THR A 471 -13.88 8.27 10.47
C THR A 471 -14.85 7.19 10.05
N LEU A 472 -15.34 6.43 11.01
CA LEU A 472 -16.50 5.57 10.84
C LEU A 472 -17.75 6.34 11.26
N GLU A 473 -18.67 6.54 10.32
CA GLU A 473 -19.99 7.13 10.55
C GLU A 473 -21.04 6.04 10.58
N PHE A 474 -21.99 6.15 11.51
CA PHE A 474 -23.08 5.19 11.61
C PHE A 474 -24.36 5.81 12.15
N THR A 475 -25.49 5.32 11.65
CA THR A 475 -26.84 5.69 12.09
C THR A 475 -27.57 4.41 12.45
N ILE A 476 -28.14 4.29 13.65
CA ILE A 476 -28.80 3.03 14.07
C ILE A 476 -30.25 3.34 14.42
N ASP A 477 -31.15 2.97 13.50
CA ASP A 477 -32.57 3.34 13.52
C ASP A 477 -33.51 2.21 13.98
N THR A 478 -33.01 0.98 14.17
CA THR A 478 -33.84 -0.17 14.62
C THR A 478 -33.08 -1.14 15.53
N ILE A 479 -33.82 -1.69 16.50
CA ILE A 479 -33.32 -2.65 17.50
C ILE A 479 -32.98 -3.99 16.83
N LEU A 480 -31.76 -4.47 17.05
CA LEU A 480 -31.55 -5.90 17.28
C LEU A 480 -31.45 -6.08 18.80
N ALA A 481 -32.35 -6.88 19.37
CA ALA A 481 -32.44 -7.05 20.81
C ALA A 481 -31.11 -7.66 21.31
N SER A 482 -30.43 -6.95 22.21
CA SER A 482 -29.22 -7.39 22.93
C SER A 482 -27.87 -7.48 22.19
N ASP A 483 -27.75 -6.98 20.96
CA ASP A 483 -26.51 -7.19 20.21
C ASP A 483 -25.45 -6.12 20.53
N LEU A 484 -24.41 -6.53 21.25
CA LEU A 484 -23.10 -5.87 21.26
C LEU A 484 -22.65 -5.73 19.80
N VAL A 485 -22.55 -4.50 19.30
CA VAL A 485 -21.95 -4.26 17.99
C VAL A 485 -20.44 -4.28 18.17
N SER A 486 -19.83 -5.38 17.73
CA SER A 486 -18.37 -5.50 17.60
C SER A 486 -17.93 -4.85 16.30
N ILE A 487 -17.05 -3.87 16.41
CA ILE A 487 -16.36 -3.29 15.26
C ILE A 487 -14.91 -3.73 15.34
N LYS A 488 -14.52 -4.57 14.38
CA LYS A 488 -13.18 -5.12 14.29
C LYS A 488 -12.44 -4.45 13.15
N PHE A 489 -11.22 -3.97 13.42
CA PHE A 489 -10.29 -3.51 12.41
C PHE A 489 -9.21 -4.57 12.19
N GLU A 490 -9.07 -5.01 10.96
CA GLU A 490 -7.93 -5.82 10.55
C GLU A 490 -6.99 -5.00 9.69
N LEU A 491 -5.76 -4.86 10.15
CA LEU A 491 -4.67 -4.24 9.39
C LEU A 491 -4.04 -5.34 8.55
N VAL A 492 -4.09 -5.23 7.23
CA VAL A 492 -3.57 -6.27 6.31
C VAL A 492 -2.19 -5.86 5.82
N GLU A 493 -1.28 -6.83 5.69
CA GLU A 493 0.03 -6.65 5.04
C GLU A 493 -0.15 -6.09 3.64
N CYS A 494 0.82 -5.26 3.24
CA CYS A 494 0.84 -4.64 1.92
C CYS A 494 0.95 -5.65 0.76
N ASN A 495 1.25 -6.91 1.04
CA ASN A 495 1.28 -7.99 0.06
C ASN A 495 -0.07 -8.74 -0.06
N PHE A 496 -1.12 -8.24 0.60
CA PHE A 496 -2.49 -8.81 0.62
C PHE A 496 -2.57 -10.25 1.16
N SER A 497 -1.51 -10.73 1.81
CA SER A 497 -1.34 -12.14 2.18
C SER A 497 -1.60 -12.44 3.66
N GLN A 498 -1.49 -11.46 4.55
CA GLN A 498 -1.57 -11.72 5.99
C GLN A 498 -2.14 -10.54 6.79
N THR A 499 -2.98 -10.82 7.78
CA THR A 499 -3.46 -9.81 8.75
C THR A 499 -2.36 -9.53 9.79
N ILE A 500 -1.90 -8.29 9.85
CA ILE A 500 -0.87 -7.80 10.77
C ILE A 500 -1.41 -7.71 12.20
N MET A 501 -2.65 -7.24 12.37
CA MET A 501 -3.34 -7.13 13.66
C MET A 501 -4.79 -7.65 13.59
N PRO A 502 -5.09 -8.83 14.15
CA PRO A 502 -6.42 -9.40 14.10
C PRO A 502 -7.34 -9.00 15.28
N ASN A 503 -6.94 -8.11 16.20
CA ASN A 503 -7.60 -7.99 17.51
C ASN A 503 -7.99 -6.56 17.92
N LEU A 504 -8.02 -5.60 17.00
CA LEU A 504 -8.51 -4.27 17.34
C LEU A 504 -10.03 -4.25 17.27
N GLU A 505 -10.68 -4.61 18.38
CA GLU A 505 -12.13 -4.70 18.49
C GLU A 505 -12.61 -3.72 19.58
N PHE A 506 -13.67 -2.97 19.30
CA PHE A 506 -14.39 -2.23 20.31
C PHE A 506 -15.88 -2.52 20.23
N TYR A 507 -16.54 -2.36 21.37
CA TYR A 507 -17.97 -2.59 21.49
C TYR A 507 -18.72 -1.25 21.55
N VAL A 508 -19.79 -1.14 20.78
CA VAL A 508 -20.77 -0.08 20.95
C VAL A 508 -21.87 -0.58 21.89
N ASN A 509 -22.00 0.05 23.05
CA ASN A 509 -23.09 -0.18 23.98
C ASN A 509 -24.21 0.84 23.71
N PHE A 510 -25.44 0.36 23.63
CA PHE A 510 -26.60 1.21 23.42
C PHE A 510 -27.33 1.48 24.73
N TYR A 511 -27.79 2.70 24.91
CA TYR A 511 -28.71 3.06 25.98
C TYR A 511 -29.86 3.93 25.47
N ALA A 512 -31.00 3.86 26.15
CA ALA A 512 -32.14 4.73 25.93
C ALA A 512 -32.67 5.23 27.26
N GLU A 513 -33.15 6.47 27.29
CA GLU A 513 -33.72 7.07 28.51
C GLU A 513 -35.22 7.27 28.35
N ILE A 514 -35.96 7.04 29.44
CA ILE A 514 -37.37 7.44 29.50
C ILE A 514 -37.41 8.94 29.78
N ASN A 515 -37.89 9.72 28.82
CA ASN A 515 -38.04 11.16 28.97
C ASN A 515 -39.42 11.49 29.57
N GLN A 516 -39.46 12.51 30.43
CA GLN A 516 -40.69 13.02 31.05
C GLN A 516 -40.90 14.44 30.53
N PHE A 517 -42.05 14.71 29.92
CA PHE A 517 -42.31 16.00 29.25
C PHE A 517 -42.77 17.12 30.20
N ASN A 518 -43.31 16.80 31.39
CA ASN A 518 -43.88 17.79 32.31
C ASN A 518 -43.31 17.69 33.72
N SER A 519 -42.93 18.84 34.30
CA SER A 519 -42.24 18.92 35.60
C SER A 519 -43.12 18.89 36.85
N SER A 520 -44.45 18.80 36.74
CA SER A 520 -45.34 18.52 37.88
C SER A 520 -46.77 18.27 37.41
N ILE A 521 -47.44 17.26 37.96
CA ILE A 521 -48.90 17.12 37.83
C ILE A 521 -49.52 17.88 39.01
N PRO A 522 -50.43 18.85 38.79
CA PRO A 522 -51.05 19.59 39.88
C PRO A 522 -51.91 18.64 40.73
N GLU A 523 -51.99 18.96 42.03
CA GLU A 523 -52.87 18.27 42.97
C GLU A 523 -54.33 18.30 42.48
N GLN A 524 -55.05 17.19 42.71
CA GLN A 524 -56.43 17.03 42.27
C GLN A 524 -57.36 17.08 43.49
N ASP A 525 -58.20 18.12 43.57
CA ASP A 525 -59.24 18.25 44.59
C ASP A 525 -60.55 17.59 44.11
N ILE A 526 -61.09 16.67 44.91
CA ILE A 526 -62.25 15.85 44.53
C ILE A 526 -63.27 15.78 45.66
N LEU A 527 -64.55 15.82 45.33
CA LEU A 527 -65.61 15.69 46.33
C LEU A 527 -65.90 14.21 46.67
N ILE A 528 -66.19 13.94 47.94
CA ILE A 528 -66.72 12.63 48.37
C ILE A 528 -67.92 12.18 47.52
N TYR A 529 -68.09 10.86 47.39
CA TYR A 529 -69.10 10.18 46.56
C TYR A 529 -69.02 10.41 45.05
N SER A 530 -68.09 11.22 44.56
CA SER A 530 -67.87 11.39 43.13
C SER A 530 -66.90 10.32 42.61
N PRO A 531 -67.25 9.57 41.56
CA PRO A 531 -66.29 8.67 40.93
C PRO A 531 -65.16 9.46 40.27
N ILE A 532 -63.96 8.89 40.27
CA ILE A 532 -62.78 9.48 39.62
C ILE A 532 -62.53 8.72 38.33
N SER A 533 -62.34 9.43 37.22
CA SER A 533 -61.70 8.91 36.02
C SER A 533 -60.68 9.95 35.55
N TYR A 534 -59.44 9.79 35.97
CA TYR A 534 -58.34 10.67 35.59
C TYR A 534 -57.46 9.96 34.57
N LYS A 535 -57.44 10.43 33.33
CA LYS A 535 -56.60 9.88 32.27
C LYS A 535 -55.30 10.66 32.19
N LEU A 536 -54.17 9.95 32.21
CA LEU A 536 -52.87 10.58 32.01
C LEU A 536 -52.74 11.10 30.57
N PRO A 537 -52.00 12.20 30.35
CA PRO A 537 -51.68 12.67 29.01
C PRO A 537 -50.99 11.58 28.19
N THR A 538 -51.35 11.46 26.91
CA THR A 538 -50.93 10.35 26.03
C THR A 538 -49.42 10.31 25.73
N ASP A 539 -48.71 11.41 25.97
CA ASP A 539 -47.27 11.58 25.70
C ASP A 539 -46.47 11.96 26.95
N PHE A 540 -46.98 11.61 28.14
CA PHE A 540 -46.39 12.06 29.40
C PHE A 540 -44.99 11.47 29.66
N PHE A 541 -44.82 10.19 29.34
CA PHE A 541 -43.53 9.53 29.21
C PHE A 541 -43.34 9.16 27.75
N THR A 542 -42.16 9.47 27.21
CA THR A 542 -41.78 9.07 25.86
C THR A 542 -40.55 8.20 25.91
N PHE A 543 -40.55 7.18 25.07
CA PHE A 543 -39.41 6.30 24.83
C PHE A 543 -39.14 6.28 23.33
N PHE A 544 -37.95 5.86 22.92
CA PHE A 544 -37.53 6.00 21.52
C PHE A 544 -38.48 5.30 20.51
N ASP A 545 -39.25 4.30 20.93
CA ASP A 545 -40.25 3.60 20.11
C ASP A 545 -41.72 3.84 20.51
N ASN A 546 -41.98 4.60 21.59
CA ASN A 546 -43.28 4.89 22.22
C ASN A 546 -44.25 3.69 22.48
N LYS A 547 -43.89 2.46 22.10
CA LYS A 547 -44.75 1.26 22.13
C LYS A 547 -44.33 0.25 23.20
N SER A 548 -43.15 0.42 23.79
CA SER A 548 -42.53 -0.57 24.69
C SER A 548 -42.57 -0.19 26.17
N LEU A 549 -43.30 0.88 26.54
CA LEU A 549 -43.47 1.29 27.93
C LEU A 549 -44.60 0.50 28.62
N ASN A 550 -44.25 -0.16 29.72
CA ASN A 550 -45.18 -0.76 30.66
C ASN A 550 -45.46 0.21 31.81
N TYR A 551 -46.73 0.44 32.09
CA TYR A 551 -47.17 1.33 33.16
C TYR A 551 -47.66 0.52 34.36
N SER A 552 -47.22 0.91 35.55
CA SER A 552 -47.73 0.42 36.83
C SER A 552 -47.96 1.59 37.78
N ALA A 553 -48.67 1.35 38.88
CA ALA A 553 -48.96 2.39 39.86
C ALA A 553 -48.85 1.86 41.28
N LEU A 554 -48.49 2.76 42.20
CA LEU A 554 -48.47 2.55 43.64
C LEU A 554 -49.42 3.56 44.30
N LEU A 555 -50.23 3.09 45.25
CA LEU A 555 -51.06 3.91 46.12
C LEU A 555 -50.37 4.06 47.48
N ASN A 556 -50.00 5.27 47.86
CA ASN A 556 -49.26 5.56 49.10
C ASN A 556 -48.00 4.67 49.25
N GLY A 557 -47.32 4.38 48.14
CA GLY A 557 -46.14 3.52 48.09
C GLY A 557 -46.41 2.01 48.06
N SER A 558 -47.68 1.58 48.03
CA SER A 558 -48.09 0.16 47.99
C SER A 558 -48.67 -0.23 46.64
N SER A 559 -48.34 -1.42 46.15
CA SER A 559 -48.96 -2.02 44.95
C SER A 559 -50.33 -2.64 45.23
N ASN A 560 -50.78 -2.69 46.48
CA ASN A 560 -52.09 -3.21 46.87
C ASN A 560 -53.11 -2.08 46.90
N PHE A 561 -54.09 -2.17 46.02
CA PHE A 561 -55.17 -1.20 45.88
C PHE A 561 -56.42 -1.72 46.63
N PRO A 562 -57.17 -0.85 47.33
CA PRO A 562 -58.51 -1.17 47.81
C PRO A 562 -59.47 -1.49 46.64
N ASP A 563 -60.51 -2.29 46.89
CA ASP A 563 -61.46 -2.75 45.85
C ASP A 563 -62.15 -1.62 45.06
N ASN A 564 -62.20 -0.40 45.61
CA ASN A 564 -62.84 0.77 45.00
C ASN A 564 -61.89 1.68 44.21
N ILE A 565 -60.61 1.32 44.06
CA ILE A 565 -59.64 2.08 43.27
C ILE A 565 -58.80 1.13 42.43
N TYR A 566 -58.58 1.45 41.15
CA TYR A 566 -57.65 0.70 40.32
C TYR A 566 -57.00 1.59 39.26
N PHE A 567 -55.84 1.15 38.77
CA PHE A 567 -55.14 1.76 37.65
C PHE A 567 -55.29 0.87 36.42
N ASN A 568 -55.79 1.44 35.32
CA ASN A 568 -55.83 0.76 34.03
C ASN A 568 -54.57 1.10 33.25
N SER A 569 -53.63 0.15 33.21
CA SER A 569 -52.36 0.27 32.48
C SER A 569 -52.50 0.26 30.95
N THR A 570 -53.69 -0.04 30.42
CA THR A 570 -53.95 -0.10 28.97
C THR A 570 -54.28 1.28 28.39
N ASP A 571 -55.03 2.09 29.14
CA ASP A 571 -55.42 3.44 28.75
C ASP A 571 -54.82 4.54 29.65
N ASN A 572 -53.95 4.14 30.58
CA ASN A 572 -53.25 4.99 31.55
C ASN A 572 -54.21 5.85 32.38
N SER A 573 -55.35 5.28 32.78
CA SER A 573 -56.35 5.95 33.61
C SER A 573 -56.39 5.45 35.05
N LEU A 574 -56.56 6.39 35.98
CA LEU A 574 -56.87 6.13 37.37
C LEU A 574 -58.38 6.17 37.56
N ILE A 575 -58.95 5.08 38.09
CA ILE A 575 -60.39 4.94 38.24
C ILE A 575 -60.73 4.65 39.71
N SER A 576 -61.72 5.37 40.25
CA SER A 576 -62.28 5.10 41.57
C SER A 576 -63.80 5.18 41.57
N GLY A 577 -64.45 4.28 42.33
CA GLY A 577 -65.89 4.28 42.58
C GLY A 577 -66.39 5.38 43.53
N GLY A 578 -65.51 6.29 43.95
CA GLY A 578 -65.79 7.34 44.92
C GLY A 578 -65.47 6.93 46.35
N PHE A 579 -65.45 7.93 47.23
CA PHE A 579 -65.01 7.80 48.61
C PHE A 579 -66.12 8.25 49.57
N SER A 580 -66.28 7.53 50.68
CA SER A 580 -67.31 7.82 51.68
C SER A 580 -66.88 8.85 52.72
N GLU A 581 -65.58 9.12 52.83
CA GLU A 581 -64.97 10.04 53.81
C GLU A 581 -63.86 10.87 53.15
N PRO A 582 -63.57 12.08 53.67
CA PRO A 582 -62.41 12.88 53.27
C PRO A 582 -61.13 12.08 53.45
N ASN A 583 -60.22 12.15 52.47
CA ASN A 583 -58.97 11.40 52.50
C ASN A 583 -57.91 12.06 51.62
N PHE A 584 -56.65 11.76 51.90
CA PHE A 584 -55.51 12.18 51.08
C PHE A 584 -54.75 10.95 50.60
N PHE A 585 -54.42 10.90 49.32
CA PHE A 585 -53.58 9.85 48.79
C PHE A 585 -52.62 10.32 47.70
N ASN A 586 -51.47 9.66 47.68
CA ASN A 586 -50.43 9.82 46.69
C ASN A 586 -50.46 8.62 45.73
N PHE A 587 -50.63 8.91 44.45
CA PHE A 587 -50.53 7.93 43.37
C PHE A 587 -49.20 8.09 42.66
N THR A 588 -48.30 7.10 42.78
CA THR A 588 -47.05 7.08 42.04
C THR A 588 -47.18 6.18 40.83
N ILE A 589 -47.12 6.76 39.63
CA ILE A 589 -47.10 6.02 38.36
C ILE A 589 -45.66 5.75 37.98
N ILE A 590 -45.38 4.53 37.56
CA ILE A 590 -44.06 4.06 37.13
C ILE A 590 -44.18 3.62 35.68
N ALA A 591 -43.47 4.30 34.79
CA ALA A 591 -43.21 3.84 33.44
C ALA A 591 -41.92 3.03 33.44
N SER A 592 -41.96 1.84 32.85
CA SER A 592 -40.82 0.91 32.77
C SER A 592 -40.70 0.36 31.36
N GLU A 593 -39.49 0.08 30.92
CA GLU A 593 -39.23 -0.57 29.63
C GLU A 593 -38.49 -1.89 29.84
N ASN A 594 -38.76 -2.87 28.99
CA ASN A 594 -38.27 -4.24 29.15
C ASN A 594 -36.91 -4.50 28.46
N ILE A 595 -36.40 -3.52 27.72
CA ILE A 595 -35.27 -3.65 26.80
C ILE A 595 -33.94 -3.40 27.55
N PHE A 596 -33.86 -2.33 28.34
CA PHE A 596 -32.67 -1.94 29.12
C PHE A 596 -32.91 -1.91 30.64
N GLY A 597 -34.14 -2.22 31.11
CA GLY A 597 -34.51 -2.26 32.53
C GLY A 597 -34.65 -0.88 33.18
N ASN A 598 -34.77 0.19 32.39
CA ASN A 598 -34.98 1.54 32.88
C ASN A 598 -36.42 1.74 33.39
N SER A 599 -36.55 2.52 34.45
CA SER A 599 -37.85 2.97 34.95
C SER A 599 -37.80 4.44 35.36
N LYS A 600 -38.95 5.10 35.22
CA LYS A 600 -39.13 6.48 35.64
C LYS A 600 -40.50 6.62 36.27
N ASN A 601 -40.60 7.42 37.33
CA ASN A 601 -41.83 7.55 38.08
C ASN A 601 -42.23 9.01 38.27
N ILE A 602 -43.51 9.22 38.54
CA ILE A 602 -44.07 10.49 38.95
C ILE A 602 -45.18 10.25 39.96
N SER A 603 -45.32 11.14 40.92
CA SER A 603 -46.40 11.09 41.90
C SER A 603 -47.44 12.19 41.67
N ILE A 604 -48.70 11.84 41.88
CA ILE A 604 -49.88 12.72 41.82
C ILE A 604 -50.55 12.69 43.18
N ASN A 605 -50.77 13.85 43.77
CA ASN A 605 -51.53 13.97 45.01
C ASN A 605 -53.01 14.22 44.71
N PHE A 606 -53.87 13.53 45.45
CA PHE A 606 -55.30 13.72 45.40
C PHE A 606 -55.80 14.02 46.81
N ASN A 607 -56.61 15.08 46.89
CA ASN A 607 -57.19 15.55 48.12
C ASN A 607 -58.71 15.47 48.02
N ILE A 608 -59.34 14.68 48.90
CA ILE A 608 -60.77 14.47 48.88
C ILE A 608 -61.42 15.27 50.00
N THR A 609 -62.34 16.15 49.62
CA THR A 609 -63.02 17.06 50.52
C THR A 609 -64.53 16.79 50.55
N ALA A 610 -65.18 17.17 51.66
CA ALA A 610 -66.63 17.15 51.74
C ALA A 610 -67.23 18.34 50.95
N PRO A 611 -68.42 18.20 50.33
CA PRO A 611 -69.09 19.33 49.69
C PRO A 611 -69.41 20.40 50.74
N GLU A 612 -69.01 21.64 50.47
CA GLU A 612 -69.38 22.77 51.32
C GLU A 612 -70.90 22.96 51.29
N THR A 613 -71.57 22.72 52.42
CA THR A 613 -72.99 23.05 52.58
C THR A 613 -73.13 24.55 52.83
N SER A 614 -73.78 25.26 51.91
CA SER A 614 -74.14 26.67 52.08
C SER A 614 -75.30 26.83 53.06
N GLU A 615 -75.06 27.42 54.25
CA GLU A 615 -75.99 28.34 54.92
C GLU A 615 -75.35 29.12 56.10
N ASN A 616 -75.31 30.44 55.94
CA ASN A 616 -75.33 31.56 56.92
C ASN A 616 -74.75 31.39 58.35
N GLN A 617 -73.73 32.19 58.69
CA GLN A 617 -73.93 33.47 59.43
C GLN A 617 -72.63 34.27 59.60
N GLU A 618 -72.80 35.59 59.66
CA GLU A 618 -71.82 36.66 59.85
C GLU A 618 -70.88 36.46 61.07
N SER A 619 -69.60 36.82 60.94
CA SER A 619 -69.06 38.10 61.42
C SER A 619 -67.53 38.08 61.57
N SER A 620 -66.92 39.17 61.07
CA SER A 620 -65.57 39.72 61.27
C SER A 620 -64.60 39.02 62.23
N THR A 621 -63.38 38.77 61.75
CA THR A 621 -62.23 39.67 62.01
C THR A 621 -61.06 39.38 61.07
N SER A 622 -60.50 40.47 60.57
CA SER A 622 -59.35 40.57 59.68
C SER A 622 -58.06 40.01 60.29
N ASN A 623 -57.22 39.36 59.46
CA ASN A 623 -55.80 39.71 59.39
C ASN A 623 -55.21 39.37 58.02
N PHE A 624 -54.75 40.43 57.36
CA PHE A 624 -53.86 40.47 56.21
C PHE A 624 -52.57 39.68 56.49
N VAL A 625 -52.10 38.86 55.54
CA VAL A 625 -50.71 38.91 55.05
C VAL A 625 -50.71 38.61 53.54
N LEU A 626 -49.95 39.43 52.81
CA LEU A 626 -49.91 39.58 51.36
C LEU A 626 -49.24 38.41 50.62
N ASN A 627 -49.81 38.16 49.44
CA ASN A 627 -49.25 37.52 48.27
C ASN A 627 -48.02 38.30 47.77
N PHE A 628 -46.94 37.63 47.37
CA PHE A 628 -46.10 38.12 46.28
C PHE A 628 -45.54 36.97 45.45
N SER A 629 -45.99 36.98 44.21
CA SER A 629 -45.55 36.18 43.08
C SER A 629 -44.38 36.86 42.37
N PHE A 630 -43.46 36.02 41.88
CA PHE A 630 -42.78 36.11 40.58
C PHE A 630 -41.50 36.97 40.35
N ILE A 631 -40.62 36.32 39.56
CA ILE A 631 -39.51 36.78 38.69
C ILE A 631 -38.12 36.86 39.36
N LEU A 632 -36.99 36.44 38.78
CA LEU A 632 -36.61 35.53 37.67
C LEU A 632 -35.06 35.59 37.66
N ILE A 633 -34.41 34.48 37.31
CA ILE A 633 -33.20 34.42 36.45
C ILE A 633 -31.76 34.60 37.05
N LEU A 634 -30.97 33.54 36.78
CA LEU A 634 -29.57 33.43 36.31
C LEU A 634 -28.37 33.26 37.28
N PHE A 635 -27.73 32.10 37.04
CA PHE A 635 -26.29 31.75 37.00
C PHE A 635 -25.55 31.27 38.26
N GLU A 636 -25.44 29.92 38.31
CA GLU A 636 -24.23 29.10 38.18
C GLU A 636 -23.00 29.23 39.11
N PHE A 637 -22.63 28.04 39.61
CA PHE A 637 -21.29 27.44 39.76
C PHE A 637 -20.24 28.12 40.67
N VAL A 638 -19.78 27.38 41.68
CA VAL A 638 -18.55 26.56 41.67
C VAL A 638 -18.34 25.98 43.08
N PHE A 639 -18.29 24.66 43.22
CA PHE A 639 -17.45 24.02 44.23
C PHE A 639 -16.44 23.16 43.47
N SER A 640 -15.20 23.65 43.47
CA SER A 640 -14.05 23.09 42.76
C SER A 640 -13.60 21.75 43.35
N PHE A 641 -13.53 20.75 42.46
CA PHE A 641 -12.26 20.10 42.15
C PHE A 641 -11.56 20.89 41.03
#